data_AF-A0A8T0CRS6-F1
#
_entry.id   AF-A0A8T0CRS6-F1
#
_cell.length_a   1.000
_cell.length_b   1.000
_cell.length_c   1.000
_cell.angle_alpha   90.00
_cell.angle_beta   90.00
_cell.angle_gamma   90.00
#
_symmetry.space_group_name_H-M   'P 1'
#
loop_
_entity.id
_entity.type
_entity.pdbx_description
1 polymer ?
#
loop_
_entity_poly.entity_id
_entity_poly.type
_entity_poly.pdbx_seq_one_letter_code
_entity_poly.pdbx_strand_id
1 'polypeptide(L)'
;MAKALVQINEIKIASCVLMEEIMHVQEEELEEATATDTLEFPLLTSLSLVDLPNLKTFSYGKYCIHYPSLTRLTISGCPKMMTFSSFEGNQQSMTADTGLQQALGRVNSSLSLPGFFNEKVRFPSLEELELSSMCQLKRIWHNQLHGQSFCKLSSLTVELCENLSHVFPSNLMDRLQSLNKIEAVGCPSLEALFEPVSLSSERRKKPLVLSVLKKMKLLNLPSLRDVLMSDCKVTLAFPSLMEVNVRRCHSLPYLFSSATAKTLDKLAVLDVSCCNNLRGIIAMEGGKGKTVETFKFRHLTKLKLGGLKSLIYFTSESCAGDGLHPLFDEKLAFPKLEELHVEGVQQKELWNDKILVESFCHLKVLKVKQCDNLVNVIPSSMWNMLLHCMESLTVEKCPCLRNLFTMSMAKSLGQLRYLGLGGCGDMEYIVAKEEEKPEEATNKVVIPQLATLYLHNMPKLRSFCQGKHISEWPSLKEFSIEYCEAVKVILGDASRRKLEGSGPTHQPLLLIEKVEFPDMESIKISHMDNMENIWLDDLPSNAFSKLKTLVVEYCEKLQSIFSSYTILTRFQNLEKITVTNCGSLQVVFHVQEFNFSEANSTRTFQLRELVLTQLPKMKHVWSGLPQVGLTFECLERIKVEECESLKILFTSSVAKSMTQLKELLVWDSGVEEIVAEEDGVGTSEGGLFFPRLTDLRLLELPKLKSFSSKTSTWPLLKQLRVRPCSKMRSFSFACECQNCQGTIASENQPALFSFEQVIPPLEALTLSREDVATMPQHYIFRNLRALTLGCYHDENVAVLSNFLLHRFPNLEELIVICSSFEEIFPEDSSGHRGATPCEELIDMENPLKALQNLRLLGLFKLCNLKQVWKDGSLMVEILKQIEVLWVVECMSLLIVLPSPTSFQRLTHLRVQDCVGLAHMGTSSAVTSLVHLTSLYLGNCGAMETVVTNDGNGAEDISFPNLQKLILDGLPSLESFSPMNCTFIFLSLERIVVMKCPKMNIFCNGALRTPNLDKVLLSNEDDEWRWEGDLNTTIRTLSA
;
A
#
# COMPACT_ATOMS: atom_id res chain seq x y z
N MET A 1 -8.80 -48.75 20.74
CA MET A 1 -9.59 -47.73 19.98
C MET A 1 -9.20 -47.66 18.51
N ALA A 2 -7.92 -47.47 18.17
CA ALA A 2 -7.45 -47.35 16.76
C ALA A 2 -7.91 -48.51 15.84
N LYS A 3 -7.89 -49.77 16.32
CA LYS A 3 -8.38 -50.95 15.57
C LYS A 3 -9.87 -50.87 15.17
N ALA A 4 -10.68 -50.03 15.82
CA ALA A 4 -12.10 -49.84 15.51
C ALA A 4 -12.35 -48.72 14.48
N LEU A 5 -11.33 -47.93 14.13
CA LEU A 5 -11.44 -46.74 13.29
C LEU A 5 -11.26 -47.04 11.78
N VAL A 6 -11.77 -48.18 11.32
CA VAL A 6 -11.58 -48.67 9.94
C VAL A 6 -12.33 -47.85 8.88
N GLN A 7 -13.32 -47.04 9.29
CA GLN A 7 -14.16 -46.23 8.38
C GLN A 7 -13.72 -44.75 8.28
N ILE A 8 -12.64 -44.35 8.95
CA ILE A 8 -12.22 -42.95 8.97
C ILE A 8 -11.54 -42.55 7.66
N ASN A 9 -11.99 -41.45 7.05
CA ASN A 9 -11.43 -40.89 5.82
C ASN A 9 -10.44 -39.74 6.05
N GLU A 10 -10.58 -39.00 7.15
CA GLU A 10 -9.73 -37.85 7.48
C GLU A 10 -9.50 -37.75 8.99
N ILE A 11 -8.25 -37.45 9.38
CA ILE A 11 -7.87 -37.16 10.76
C ILE A 11 -7.15 -35.82 10.77
N LYS A 12 -7.69 -34.86 11.53
CA LYS A 12 -7.03 -33.57 11.79
C LYS A 12 -6.94 -33.34 13.29
N ILE A 13 -5.72 -33.14 13.78
CA ILE A 13 -5.43 -32.82 15.18
C ILE A 13 -4.69 -31.48 15.18
N ALA A 14 -5.29 -30.48 15.82
CA ALA A 14 -4.78 -29.11 15.81
C ALA A 14 -4.73 -28.50 17.22
N SER A 15 -3.70 -27.70 17.51
CA SER A 15 -3.60 -26.84 18.70
C SER A 15 -3.72 -27.54 20.06
N CYS A 16 -3.39 -28.84 20.12
CA CYS A 16 -3.43 -29.63 21.35
C CYS A 16 -2.09 -29.56 22.09
N VAL A 17 -1.89 -28.51 22.89
CA VAL A 17 -0.60 -28.19 23.52
C VAL A 17 -0.07 -29.22 24.51
N LEU A 18 -0.92 -30.01 25.17
CA LEU A 18 -0.51 -31.03 26.14
C LEU A 18 -0.27 -32.41 25.51
N MET A 19 -0.57 -32.58 24.22
CA MET A 19 -0.51 -33.88 23.57
C MET A 19 0.94 -34.28 23.30
N GLU A 20 1.42 -35.31 24.00
CA GLU A 20 2.76 -35.86 23.78
C GLU A 20 2.77 -37.03 22.77
N GLU A 21 1.65 -37.76 22.67
CA GLU A 21 1.48 -38.97 21.88
C GLU A 21 0.04 -39.08 21.35
N ILE A 22 -0.13 -39.57 20.13
CA ILE A 22 -1.47 -39.75 19.51
C ILE A 22 -1.99 -41.17 19.71
N MET A 23 -1.13 -42.17 19.53
CA MET A 23 -1.45 -43.58 19.79
C MET A 23 -0.57 -44.13 20.89
N HIS A 24 -1.15 -44.27 22.09
CA HIS A 24 -0.56 -44.95 23.23
C HIS A 24 -0.96 -46.44 23.20
N VAL A 25 0.02 -47.34 23.24
CA VAL A 25 -0.20 -48.80 23.33
C VAL A 25 -0.07 -49.19 24.80
N GLN A 26 -1.04 -49.93 25.35
CA GLN A 26 -0.94 -50.42 26.74
C GLN A 26 0.13 -51.52 26.85
N GLU A 27 0.90 -51.55 27.94
CA GLU A 27 2.00 -52.52 28.16
C GLU A 27 1.54 -53.99 28.01
N GLU A 28 0.31 -54.31 28.41
CA GLU A 28 -0.28 -55.65 28.28
C GLU A 28 -0.44 -56.10 26.80
N GLU A 29 -0.76 -55.17 25.87
CA GLU A 29 -0.85 -55.46 24.43
C GLU A 29 0.54 -55.57 23.75
N LEU A 30 1.62 -55.19 24.45
CA LEU A 30 2.99 -55.20 23.95
C LEU A 30 3.69 -56.56 24.15
N GLU A 31 3.26 -57.34 25.15
CA GLU A 31 3.74 -58.71 25.40
C GLU A 31 3.13 -59.74 24.43
N GLU A 32 1.88 -59.55 24.00
CA GLU A 32 1.19 -60.44 23.06
C GLU A 32 1.52 -60.17 21.57
N ALA A 33 1.96 -58.95 21.23
CA ALA A 33 2.20 -58.55 19.85
C ALA A 33 3.53 -59.08 19.28
N THR A 34 3.45 -59.76 18.14
CA THR A 34 4.62 -60.14 17.34
C THR A 34 5.09 -58.94 16.50
N ALA A 35 6.39 -58.87 16.18
CA ALA A 35 6.96 -57.78 15.35
C ALA A 35 6.35 -57.65 13.93
N THR A 36 5.44 -58.57 13.58
CA THR A 36 4.71 -58.68 12.30
C THR A 36 3.29 -58.13 12.34
N ASP A 37 2.74 -57.80 13.51
CA ASP A 37 1.36 -57.30 13.60
C ASP A 37 1.24 -55.91 12.98
N THR A 38 0.30 -55.75 12.04
CA THR A 38 0.10 -54.54 11.24
C THR A 38 -1.21 -53.85 11.62
N LEU A 39 -1.14 -52.57 11.98
CA LEU A 39 -2.30 -51.72 12.21
C LEU A 39 -2.66 -51.02 10.90
N GLU A 40 -3.87 -51.26 10.37
CA GLU A 40 -4.31 -50.71 9.09
C GLU A 40 -5.35 -49.59 9.25
N PHE A 41 -5.17 -48.52 8.49
CA PHE A 41 -6.17 -47.46 8.29
C PHE A 41 -6.63 -47.47 6.82
N PRO A 42 -7.58 -48.36 6.45
CA PRO A 42 -7.84 -48.72 5.06
C PRO A 42 -8.48 -47.60 4.23
N LEU A 43 -9.31 -46.74 4.84
CA LEU A 43 -10.02 -45.65 4.16
C LEU A 43 -9.43 -44.26 4.39
N LEU A 44 -8.39 -44.12 5.22
CA LEU A 44 -7.83 -42.81 5.57
C LEU A 44 -7.13 -42.20 4.36
N THR A 45 -7.61 -41.04 3.91
CA THR A 45 -7.11 -40.30 2.72
C THR A 45 -6.30 -39.05 3.08
N SER A 46 -6.57 -38.46 4.25
CA SER A 46 -5.95 -37.21 4.73
C SER A 46 -5.59 -37.32 6.21
N LEU A 47 -4.35 -36.97 6.58
CA LEU A 47 -3.87 -36.88 7.95
C LEU A 47 -3.17 -35.55 8.16
N SER A 48 -3.63 -34.75 9.13
CA SER A 48 -3.11 -33.42 9.42
C SER A 48 -2.83 -33.24 10.92
N LEU A 49 -1.59 -32.89 11.26
CA LEU A 49 -1.12 -32.60 12.61
C LEU A 49 -0.62 -31.16 12.63
N VAL A 50 -1.24 -30.27 13.40
CA VAL A 50 -0.97 -28.82 13.36
C VAL A 50 -0.83 -28.26 14.78
N ASP A 51 0.22 -27.49 15.06
CA ASP A 51 0.44 -26.80 16.33
C ASP A 51 0.37 -27.73 17.56
N LEU A 52 1.17 -28.80 17.53
CA LEU A 52 1.29 -29.78 18.62
C LEU A 52 2.70 -29.67 19.25
N PRO A 53 2.96 -28.64 20.07
CA PRO A 53 4.31 -28.29 20.55
C PRO A 53 4.98 -29.37 21.41
N ASN A 54 4.19 -30.22 22.07
CA ASN A 54 4.69 -31.29 22.93
C ASN A 54 4.70 -32.67 22.28
N LEU A 55 4.18 -32.82 21.05
CA LEU A 55 4.09 -34.11 20.38
C LEU A 55 5.49 -34.65 20.06
N LYS A 56 5.80 -35.85 20.55
CA LYS A 56 7.10 -36.52 20.35
C LYS A 56 7.07 -37.52 19.20
N THR A 57 5.94 -38.20 19.01
CA THR A 57 5.74 -39.21 17.95
C THR A 57 4.25 -39.43 17.70
N PHE A 58 3.89 -40.01 16.55
CA PHE A 58 2.52 -40.45 16.30
C PHE A 58 2.17 -41.71 17.10
N SER A 59 3.14 -42.61 17.30
CA SER A 59 2.95 -43.87 18.03
C SER A 59 4.25 -44.45 18.60
N TYR A 60 4.19 -44.99 19.81
CA TYR A 60 5.18 -45.93 20.35
C TYR A 60 4.67 -47.37 20.18
N GLY A 61 5.47 -48.27 19.62
CA GLY A 61 5.09 -49.68 19.62
C GLY A 61 5.84 -50.62 18.66
N LYS A 62 5.62 -51.92 18.83
CA LYS A 62 6.16 -53.00 17.97
C LYS A 62 5.48 -53.09 16.59
N TYR A 63 4.26 -52.56 16.47
CA TYR A 63 3.39 -52.68 15.29
C TYR A 63 3.92 -51.91 14.07
N CYS A 64 3.67 -52.46 12.88
CA CYS A 64 3.81 -51.71 11.63
C CYS A 64 2.49 -50.98 11.32
N ILE A 65 2.52 -49.69 10.97
CA ILE A 65 1.31 -48.94 10.62
C ILE A 65 1.20 -48.85 9.10
N HIS A 66 0.05 -49.26 8.56
CA HIS A 66 -0.23 -49.26 7.14
C HIS A 66 -1.37 -48.31 6.76
N TYR A 67 -1.06 -47.40 5.84
CA TYR A 67 -1.97 -46.39 5.30
C TYR A 67 -2.17 -46.60 3.78
N PRO A 68 -2.96 -47.61 3.35
CA PRO A 68 -3.07 -47.98 1.93
C PRO A 68 -3.70 -46.89 1.04
N SER A 69 -4.58 -46.04 1.60
CA SER A 69 -5.35 -45.02 0.87
C SER A 69 -4.93 -43.58 1.15
N LEU A 70 -3.92 -43.35 2.00
CA LEU A 70 -3.55 -42.00 2.43
C LEU A 70 -2.87 -41.25 1.28
N THR A 71 -3.50 -40.18 0.79
CA THR A 71 -3.01 -39.35 -0.31
C THR A 71 -2.32 -38.07 0.17
N ARG A 72 -2.73 -37.52 1.33
CA ARG A 72 -2.18 -36.28 1.88
C ARG A 72 -1.75 -36.44 3.33
N LEU A 73 -0.54 -35.98 3.65
CA LEU A 73 0.01 -35.93 5.00
C LEU A 73 0.60 -34.54 5.27
N THR A 74 0.06 -33.82 6.25
CA THR A 74 0.55 -32.51 6.69
C THR A 74 0.95 -32.56 8.15
N ILE A 75 2.17 -32.15 8.47
CA ILE A 75 2.66 -32.01 9.85
C ILE A 75 3.27 -30.61 9.99
N SER A 76 2.67 -29.77 10.81
CA SER A 76 3.08 -28.38 11.02
C SER A 76 3.12 -28.03 12.52
N GLY A 77 4.07 -27.21 12.95
CA GLY A 77 4.12 -26.73 14.33
C GLY A 77 4.33 -27.84 15.37
N CYS A 78 5.10 -28.88 15.03
CA CYS A 78 5.39 -30.04 15.91
C CYS A 78 6.91 -30.13 16.24
N PRO A 79 7.50 -29.13 16.92
CA PRO A 79 8.95 -28.97 17.06
C PRO A 79 9.66 -30.10 17.80
N LYS A 80 8.99 -30.80 18.73
CA LYS A 80 9.58 -31.90 19.52
C LYS A 80 9.54 -33.26 18.81
N MET A 81 8.85 -33.36 17.67
CA MET A 81 8.62 -34.63 17.00
C MET A 81 9.87 -35.04 16.19
N MET A 82 10.57 -36.08 16.65
CA MET A 82 11.80 -36.57 16.00
C MET A 82 11.55 -37.68 14.99
N THR A 83 10.53 -38.51 15.22
CA THR A 83 10.18 -39.63 14.34
C THR A 83 8.67 -39.76 14.26
N PHE A 84 8.17 -40.24 13.11
CA PHE A 84 6.75 -40.53 12.96
C PHE A 84 6.32 -41.68 13.88
N SER A 85 7.14 -42.72 14.05
CA SER A 85 6.88 -43.84 14.97
C SER A 85 8.18 -44.32 15.64
N SER A 86 8.23 -44.40 16.97
CA SER A 86 9.43 -44.74 17.77
C SER A 86 9.36 -46.11 18.47
N PHE A 87 10.53 -46.72 18.71
CA PHE A 87 10.71 -47.98 19.44
C PHE A 87 11.15 -47.72 20.90
N GLU A 88 10.56 -48.42 21.87
CA GLU A 88 10.81 -48.23 23.32
C GLU A 88 12.22 -48.63 23.80
N GLY A 89 13.04 -49.26 22.96
CA GLY A 89 14.38 -49.74 23.36
C GLY A 89 15.44 -48.67 23.67
N ASN A 90 15.18 -47.37 23.45
CA ASN A 90 16.17 -46.29 23.61
C ASN A 90 15.73 -45.20 24.62
N GLN A 91 15.03 -45.55 25.70
CA GLN A 91 14.74 -44.60 26.78
C GLN A 91 15.94 -44.27 27.70
N GLN A 92 17.16 -44.74 27.39
CA GLN A 92 18.37 -44.23 28.06
C GLN A 92 18.94 -43.02 27.32
N SER A 93 18.66 -41.83 27.86
CA SER A 93 19.40 -40.57 27.72
C SER A 93 19.98 -40.24 26.34
N MET A 94 19.29 -39.37 25.61
CA MET A 94 19.94 -38.44 24.68
C MET A 94 19.71 -37.00 25.15
N THR A 95 19.88 -36.77 26.46
CA THR A 95 20.14 -35.45 27.03
C THR A 95 21.62 -35.40 27.40
N ALA A 96 22.45 -34.81 26.53
CA ALA A 96 23.69 -34.08 26.82
C ALA A 96 24.55 -34.05 25.55
N ASP A 97 24.50 -32.91 24.88
CA ASP A 97 25.58 -32.43 24.03
C ASP A 97 26.85 -32.30 24.90
N THR A 98 27.88 -33.10 24.62
CA THR A 98 29.35 -32.89 24.84
C THR A 98 30.20 -34.17 24.92
N GLY A 99 29.61 -35.38 25.08
CA GLY A 99 30.40 -36.62 25.23
C GLY A 99 30.68 -37.40 23.94
N LEU A 100 29.80 -37.33 22.93
CA LEU A 100 29.87 -38.20 21.74
C LEU A 100 30.74 -37.65 20.59
N GLN A 101 31.14 -36.38 20.63
CA GLN A 101 32.04 -35.81 19.61
C GLN A 101 33.51 -36.25 19.75
N GLN A 102 33.96 -36.69 20.94
CA GLN A 102 35.34 -37.18 21.13
C GLN A 102 35.52 -38.69 20.84
N ALA A 103 34.43 -39.47 20.82
CA ALA A 103 34.50 -40.92 20.56
C ALA A 103 34.31 -41.32 19.09
N LEU A 104 33.76 -40.44 18.25
CA LEU A 104 33.49 -40.72 16.82
C LEU A 104 34.66 -40.37 15.88
N GLY A 105 35.82 -39.99 16.43
CA GLY A 105 37.03 -39.73 15.66
C GLY A 105 37.66 -40.96 14.99
N ARG A 106 37.27 -42.19 15.36
CA ARG A 106 37.71 -43.43 14.70
C ARG A 106 36.66 -44.53 14.85
N VAL A 107 36.39 -45.21 13.73
CA VAL A 107 35.69 -46.51 13.56
C VAL A 107 34.31 -46.44 12.83
N ASN A 108 34.36 -46.93 11.58
CA ASN A 108 33.34 -47.58 10.75
C ASN A 108 32.04 -46.86 10.33
N SER A 109 31.92 -46.73 8.99
CA SER A 109 30.76 -46.34 8.18
C SER A 109 29.59 -47.35 8.23
N SER A 110 28.90 -47.50 9.38
CA SER A 110 27.70 -48.36 9.43
C SER A 110 26.57 -47.98 10.41
N LEU A 111 26.65 -46.88 11.15
CA LEU A 111 25.53 -46.39 11.98
C LEU A 111 24.83 -45.23 11.28
N SER A 112 23.73 -45.51 10.56
CA SER A 112 22.90 -44.48 9.93
C SER A 112 22.04 -43.76 10.97
N LEU A 113 22.10 -42.42 11.00
CA LEU A 113 21.17 -41.58 11.77
C LEU A 113 19.70 -41.94 11.43
N PRO A 114 18.80 -42.00 12.43
CA PRO A 114 17.39 -42.34 12.21
C PRO A 114 16.68 -41.25 11.38
N GLY A 115 15.91 -41.67 10.37
CA GLY A 115 15.06 -40.78 9.57
C GLY A 115 13.67 -40.63 10.18
N PHE A 116 12.99 -39.52 9.88
CA PHE A 116 11.64 -39.24 10.41
C PHE A 116 10.63 -40.32 10.03
N PHE A 117 10.63 -40.76 8.77
CA PHE A 117 9.93 -41.97 8.31
C PHE A 117 10.88 -43.17 8.28
N ASN A 118 10.55 -44.21 9.05
CA ASN A 118 11.32 -45.46 9.16
C ASN A 118 10.58 -46.66 8.55
N GLU A 119 11.14 -47.87 8.68
CA GLU A 119 10.57 -49.10 8.12
C GLU A 119 9.22 -49.53 8.73
N LYS A 120 8.77 -48.92 9.84
CA LYS A 120 7.52 -49.29 10.52
C LYS A 120 6.27 -48.64 9.92
N VAL A 121 6.42 -47.69 9.01
CA VAL A 121 5.27 -46.99 8.40
C VAL A 121 5.21 -47.26 6.90
N ARG A 122 4.01 -47.55 6.40
CA ARG A 122 3.77 -47.87 4.98
C ARG A 122 2.77 -46.92 4.35
N PHE A 123 3.25 -46.12 3.38
CA PHE A 123 2.48 -45.10 2.66
C PHE A 123 2.49 -45.34 1.13
N PRO A 124 1.87 -46.40 0.60
CA PRO A 124 1.93 -46.75 -0.83
C PRO A 124 1.20 -45.76 -1.75
N SER A 125 0.22 -45.01 -1.24
CA SER A 125 -0.62 -44.11 -2.05
C SER A 125 -0.40 -42.62 -1.76
N LEU A 126 0.62 -42.24 -0.97
CA LEU A 126 0.84 -40.85 -0.61
C LEU A 126 1.27 -40.04 -1.83
N GLU A 127 0.54 -38.97 -2.11
CA GLU A 127 0.72 -38.06 -3.25
C GLU A 127 1.27 -36.71 -2.81
N GLU A 128 0.90 -36.22 -1.62
CA GLU A 128 1.33 -34.93 -1.09
C GLU A 128 1.85 -35.08 0.35
N LEU A 129 3.05 -34.55 0.59
CA LEU A 129 3.68 -34.50 1.91
C LEU A 129 4.10 -33.06 2.22
N GLU A 130 3.64 -32.55 3.35
CA GLU A 130 3.98 -31.22 3.86
C GLU A 130 4.54 -31.33 5.28
N LEU A 131 5.75 -30.80 5.49
CA LEU A 131 6.43 -30.74 6.78
C LEU A 131 6.81 -29.29 7.07
N SER A 132 6.24 -28.69 8.12
CA SER A 132 6.48 -27.28 8.46
C SER A 132 6.84 -27.10 9.94
N SER A 133 7.77 -26.19 10.24
CA SER A 133 8.18 -25.83 11.60
C SER A 133 8.60 -27.03 12.48
N MET A 134 9.31 -27.98 11.88
CA MET A 134 9.80 -29.20 12.53
C MET A 134 11.25 -29.02 13.04
N CYS A 135 11.44 -28.34 14.17
CA CYS A 135 12.78 -27.97 14.65
C CYS A 135 13.74 -29.16 14.80
N GLN A 136 13.31 -30.33 15.28
CA GLN A 136 14.19 -31.49 15.47
C GLN A 136 14.39 -32.37 14.22
N LEU A 137 13.74 -32.05 13.09
CA LEU A 137 13.81 -32.84 11.87
C LEU A 137 15.19 -32.70 11.20
N LYS A 138 16.04 -33.73 11.32
CA LYS A 138 17.36 -33.78 10.69
C LYS A 138 17.36 -34.44 9.30
N ARG A 139 16.55 -35.49 9.13
CA ARG A 139 16.40 -36.27 7.88
C ARG A 139 14.94 -36.73 7.75
N ILE A 140 14.37 -36.57 6.56
CA ILE A 140 12.99 -37.01 6.30
C ILE A 140 12.92 -38.53 6.16
N TRP A 141 13.88 -39.13 5.48
CA TRP A 141 13.83 -40.53 5.05
C TRP A 141 14.87 -41.39 5.76
N HIS A 142 14.48 -42.60 6.16
CA HIS A 142 15.42 -43.66 6.51
C HIS A 142 16.03 -44.32 5.26
N ASN A 143 17.24 -44.87 5.37
CA ASN A 143 17.92 -45.51 4.24
C ASN A 143 17.27 -46.84 3.80
N GLN A 144 16.47 -47.45 4.66
CA GLN A 144 15.81 -48.74 4.43
C GLN A 144 14.27 -48.60 4.54
N LEU A 145 13.65 -47.87 3.61
CA LEU A 145 12.18 -47.75 3.56
C LEU A 145 11.52 -49.06 3.09
N HIS A 146 10.37 -49.39 3.66
CA HIS A 146 9.65 -50.64 3.39
C HIS A 146 8.82 -50.58 2.09
N GLY A 147 8.96 -51.59 1.22
CA GLY A 147 8.03 -51.91 0.11
C GLY A 147 7.86 -50.81 -0.96
N GLN A 148 6.60 -50.57 -1.34
CA GLN A 148 6.15 -49.58 -2.34
C GLN A 148 5.85 -48.18 -1.74
N SER A 149 6.23 -47.91 -0.48
CA SER A 149 5.92 -46.62 0.16
C SER A 149 6.50 -45.43 -0.61
N PHE A 150 5.74 -44.34 -0.70
CA PHE A 150 6.08 -43.07 -1.37
C PHE A 150 6.27 -43.16 -2.89
N CYS A 151 5.91 -44.26 -3.56
CA CYS A 151 6.07 -44.42 -5.01
C CYS A 151 5.14 -43.49 -5.84
N LYS A 152 4.02 -43.06 -5.24
CA LYS A 152 3.07 -42.10 -5.83
C LYS A 152 3.33 -40.65 -5.42
N LEU A 153 4.36 -40.37 -4.62
CA LEU A 153 4.61 -39.04 -4.09
C LEU A 153 4.83 -38.07 -5.25
N SER A 154 3.95 -37.08 -5.35
CA SER A 154 3.89 -36.11 -6.45
C SER A 154 4.33 -34.71 -6.02
N SER A 155 4.09 -34.35 -4.77
CA SER A 155 4.44 -33.05 -4.20
C SER A 155 5.08 -33.21 -2.82
N LEU A 156 6.23 -32.57 -2.63
CA LEU A 156 6.89 -32.43 -1.33
C LEU A 156 7.09 -30.94 -1.02
N THR A 157 6.59 -30.50 0.13
CA THR A 157 6.81 -29.16 0.67
C THR A 157 7.45 -29.26 2.05
N VAL A 158 8.56 -28.54 2.25
CA VAL A 158 9.26 -28.46 3.53
C VAL A 158 9.49 -27.00 3.89
N GLU A 159 8.97 -26.56 5.03
CA GLU A 159 9.04 -25.16 5.45
C GLU A 159 9.56 -25.02 6.88
N LEU A 160 10.38 -24.00 7.15
CA LEU A 160 10.81 -23.62 8.50
C LEU A 160 11.43 -24.77 9.34
N CYS A 161 12.06 -25.76 8.68
CA CYS A 161 12.70 -26.90 9.34
C CYS A 161 14.17 -26.59 9.64
N GLU A 162 14.44 -26.13 10.87
CA GLU A 162 15.73 -25.54 11.26
C GLU A 162 16.94 -26.47 11.13
N ASN A 163 16.80 -27.75 11.50
CA ASN A 163 17.90 -28.72 11.55
C ASN A 163 17.98 -29.66 10.32
N LEU A 164 17.12 -29.47 9.32
CA LEU A 164 17.11 -30.34 8.14
C LEU A 164 18.30 -30.02 7.24
N SER A 165 19.19 -30.99 7.03
CA SER A 165 20.39 -30.81 6.20
C SER A 165 20.22 -31.24 4.75
N HIS A 166 19.43 -32.29 4.51
CA HIS A 166 19.18 -32.85 3.18
C HIS A 166 17.73 -33.30 3.03
N VAL A 167 17.15 -33.12 1.84
CA VAL A 167 15.76 -33.53 1.57
C VAL A 167 15.69 -35.00 1.15
N PHE A 168 16.53 -35.45 0.23
CA PHE A 168 16.47 -36.78 -0.37
C PHE A 168 17.84 -37.49 -0.36
N PRO A 169 17.94 -38.73 0.13
CA PRO A 169 19.10 -39.57 -0.17
C PRO A 169 19.06 -40.09 -1.61
N SER A 170 20.23 -40.16 -2.26
CA SER A 170 20.35 -40.48 -3.69
C SER A 170 19.81 -41.87 -4.09
N ASN A 171 19.73 -42.80 -3.14
CA ASN A 171 19.17 -44.14 -3.35
C ASN A 171 17.62 -44.15 -3.48
N LEU A 172 16.92 -43.06 -3.14
CA LEU A 172 15.47 -42.94 -3.30
C LEU A 172 15.05 -42.43 -4.68
N MET A 173 16.00 -41.99 -5.51
CA MET A 173 15.68 -41.42 -6.84
C MET A 173 14.93 -42.41 -7.75
N ASP A 174 15.27 -43.71 -7.68
CA ASP A 174 14.61 -44.76 -8.47
C ASP A 174 13.13 -44.95 -8.06
N ARG A 175 12.73 -44.48 -6.87
CA ARG A 175 11.35 -44.59 -6.33
C ARG A 175 10.51 -43.35 -6.56
N LEU A 176 11.12 -42.17 -6.62
CA LEU A 176 10.46 -40.86 -6.73
C LEU A 176 10.14 -40.48 -8.18
N GLN A 177 9.74 -41.46 -9.01
CA GLN A 177 9.46 -41.25 -10.43
C GLN A 177 8.13 -40.55 -10.71
N SER A 178 7.30 -40.37 -9.67
CA SER A 178 6.03 -39.62 -9.71
C SER A 178 6.18 -38.16 -9.26
N LEU A 179 7.35 -37.78 -8.75
CA LEU A 179 7.57 -36.49 -8.09
C LEU A 179 7.57 -35.33 -9.11
N ASN A 180 6.54 -34.50 -9.03
CA ASN A 180 6.24 -33.39 -9.93
C ASN A 180 6.68 -32.04 -9.34
N LYS A 181 6.60 -31.88 -8.01
CA LYS A 181 6.82 -30.61 -7.31
C LYS A 181 7.70 -30.79 -6.07
N ILE A 182 8.72 -29.94 -5.93
CA ILE A 182 9.55 -29.83 -4.72
C ILE A 182 9.59 -28.37 -4.27
N GLU A 183 9.23 -28.11 -3.01
CA GLU A 183 9.36 -26.80 -2.38
C GLU A 183 10.11 -26.89 -1.04
N ALA A 184 11.12 -26.05 -0.87
CA ALA A 184 11.84 -25.86 0.39
C ALA A 184 11.91 -24.38 0.73
N VAL A 185 11.40 -23.98 1.90
CA VAL A 185 11.29 -22.58 2.33
C VAL A 185 11.81 -22.40 3.75
N GLY A 186 12.72 -21.45 3.98
CA GLY A 186 13.12 -21.04 5.33
C GLY A 186 13.79 -22.14 6.17
N CYS A 187 14.52 -23.07 5.54
CA CYS A 187 15.26 -24.14 6.23
C CYS A 187 16.76 -23.76 6.33
N PRO A 188 17.22 -23.16 7.45
CA PRO A 188 18.57 -22.56 7.55
C PRO A 188 19.73 -23.55 7.47
N SER A 189 19.55 -24.80 7.88
CA SER A 189 20.61 -25.82 7.86
C SER A 189 20.64 -26.65 6.58
N LEU A 190 19.76 -26.38 5.60
CA LEU A 190 19.65 -27.18 4.39
C LEU A 190 20.85 -26.90 3.46
N GLU A 191 21.75 -27.88 3.33
CA GLU A 191 23.00 -27.75 2.57
C GLU A 191 22.85 -28.17 1.10
N ALA A 192 22.06 -29.22 0.85
CA ALA A 192 21.73 -29.70 -0.48
C ALA A 192 20.35 -30.38 -0.51
N LEU A 193 19.68 -30.40 -1.66
CA LEU A 193 18.43 -31.18 -1.79
C LEU A 193 18.72 -32.68 -1.77
N PHE A 194 19.84 -33.11 -2.35
CA PHE A 194 20.17 -34.52 -2.53
C PHE A 194 21.47 -34.91 -1.82
N GLU A 195 21.39 -35.89 -0.93
CA GLU A 195 22.54 -36.48 -0.22
C GLU A 195 23.13 -37.65 -1.02
N PRO A 196 24.46 -37.67 -1.26
CA PRO A 196 25.11 -38.77 -1.97
C PRO A 196 25.34 -39.98 -1.08
N VAL A 197 24.53 -41.03 -1.25
CA VAL A 197 24.76 -42.32 -0.60
C VAL A 197 25.75 -43.14 -1.45
N SER A 198 26.87 -43.54 -0.83
CA SER A 198 27.91 -44.37 -1.47
C SER A 198 27.34 -45.72 -1.88
N LEU A 199 27.00 -45.86 -3.15
CA LEU A 199 26.66 -47.14 -3.74
C LEU A 199 27.97 -47.91 -3.98
N SER A 200 27.99 -49.17 -3.53
CA SER A 200 29.10 -50.12 -3.71
C SER A 200 29.75 -49.95 -5.09
N SER A 201 31.08 -49.91 -5.07
CA SER A 201 32.01 -49.74 -6.18
C SER A 201 31.67 -50.51 -7.46
N GLU A 202 30.73 -49.99 -8.26
CA GLU A 202 30.68 -50.13 -9.71
C GLU A 202 30.23 -48.79 -10.29
N ARG A 203 31.01 -48.32 -11.28
CA ARG A 203 30.81 -47.03 -11.96
C ARG A 203 29.39 -46.93 -12.54
N ARG A 204 28.44 -46.29 -11.84
CA ARG A 204 27.19 -45.83 -12.48
C ARG A 204 27.56 -44.75 -13.50
N LYS A 205 27.61 -45.13 -14.77
CA LYS A 205 27.67 -44.22 -15.93
C LYS A 205 26.29 -43.61 -16.27
N LYS A 206 25.22 -43.97 -15.55
CA LYS A 206 23.85 -43.53 -15.86
C LYS A 206 23.47 -42.30 -15.02
N PRO A 207 22.89 -41.26 -15.62
CA PRO A 207 22.38 -40.09 -14.89
C PRO A 207 21.22 -40.48 -13.97
N LEU A 208 21.11 -39.79 -12.84
CA LEU A 208 19.93 -39.83 -11.97
C LEU A 208 18.86 -38.92 -12.59
N VAL A 209 17.72 -39.49 -12.97
CA VAL A 209 16.68 -38.78 -13.74
C VAL A 209 15.41 -38.67 -12.92
N LEU A 210 14.91 -37.44 -12.75
CA LEU A 210 13.53 -37.16 -12.32
C LEU A 210 12.71 -36.76 -13.54
N SER A 211 12.08 -37.74 -14.19
CA SER A 211 11.49 -37.54 -15.52
C SER A 211 10.21 -36.70 -15.54
N VAL A 212 9.51 -36.58 -14.41
CA VAL A 212 8.22 -35.89 -14.32
C VAL A 212 8.23 -34.61 -13.49
N LEU A 213 9.36 -34.25 -12.87
CA LEU A 213 9.49 -33.04 -12.05
C LEU A 213 9.26 -31.80 -12.93
N LYS A 214 8.21 -31.02 -12.65
CA LYS A 214 7.88 -29.78 -13.38
C LYS A 214 8.24 -28.52 -12.61
N LYS A 215 8.20 -28.55 -11.27
CA LYS A 215 8.39 -27.34 -10.44
C LYS A 215 9.39 -27.55 -9.31
N MET A 216 10.31 -26.60 -9.15
CA MET A 216 11.27 -26.54 -8.05
C MET A 216 11.30 -25.14 -7.44
N LYS A 217 11.03 -25.01 -6.14
CA LYS A 217 11.00 -23.74 -5.43
C LYS A 217 11.87 -23.80 -4.17
N LEU A 218 12.87 -22.94 -4.10
CA LEU A 218 13.90 -22.91 -3.06
C LEU A 218 14.02 -21.49 -2.52
N LEU A 219 13.48 -21.22 -1.34
CA LEU A 219 13.40 -19.87 -0.78
C LEU A 219 14.03 -19.79 0.60
N ASN A 220 14.83 -18.75 0.84
CA ASN A 220 15.42 -18.46 2.15
C ASN A 220 16.19 -19.65 2.75
N LEU A 221 17.13 -20.19 1.97
CA LEU A 221 17.98 -21.32 2.34
C LEU A 221 19.44 -20.85 2.44
N PRO A 222 19.84 -20.22 3.56
CA PRO A 222 21.14 -19.56 3.69
C PRO A 222 22.34 -20.52 3.57
N SER A 223 22.22 -21.78 4.00
CA SER A 223 23.28 -22.79 3.92
C SER A 223 23.28 -23.61 2.62
N LEU A 224 22.34 -23.38 1.69
CA LEU A 224 22.26 -24.16 0.46
C LEU A 224 23.49 -23.90 -0.41
N ARG A 225 24.35 -24.90 -0.55
CA ARG A 225 25.61 -24.81 -1.31
C ARG A 225 25.49 -25.42 -2.69
N ASP A 226 24.62 -26.41 -2.87
CA ASP A 226 24.41 -27.06 -4.15
C ASP A 226 22.98 -27.62 -4.23
N VAL A 227 22.43 -27.74 -5.43
CA VAL A 227 21.24 -28.56 -5.64
C VAL A 227 21.59 -30.05 -5.50
N LEU A 228 22.83 -30.46 -5.86
CA LEU A 228 23.39 -31.80 -5.65
C LEU A 228 24.89 -31.71 -5.36
N MET A 229 25.33 -32.28 -4.22
CA MET A 229 26.73 -32.29 -3.79
C MET A 229 27.74 -32.53 -4.94
N SER A 230 28.54 -31.50 -5.23
CA SER A 230 29.49 -31.34 -6.36
C SER A 230 30.51 -32.47 -6.57
N ASP A 231 30.74 -33.30 -5.57
CA ASP A 231 31.87 -34.25 -5.57
C ASP A 231 31.49 -35.61 -6.19
N CYS A 232 30.23 -35.77 -6.61
CA CYS A 232 29.73 -36.97 -7.26
C CYS A 232 29.92 -36.90 -8.78
N LYS A 233 30.55 -37.92 -9.37
CA LYS A 233 30.60 -38.13 -10.84
C LYS A 233 29.23 -38.47 -11.45
N VAL A 234 28.12 -38.05 -10.82
CA VAL A 234 26.75 -38.44 -11.13
C VAL A 234 26.00 -37.23 -11.67
N THR A 235 25.57 -37.32 -12.93
CA THR A 235 24.75 -36.30 -13.57
C THR A 235 23.30 -36.40 -13.09
N LEU A 236 22.70 -35.28 -12.67
CA LEU A 236 21.24 -35.15 -12.52
C LEU A 236 20.60 -34.69 -13.82
N ALA A 237 19.40 -35.20 -14.11
CA ALA A 237 18.61 -34.81 -15.26
C ALA A 237 17.17 -34.47 -14.87
N PHE A 238 16.69 -33.32 -15.35
CA PHE A 238 15.32 -32.83 -15.12
C PHE A 238 14.60 -32.54 -16.44
N PRO A 239 14.34 -33.55 -17.29
CA PRO A 239 13.83 -33.36 -18.67
C PRO A 239 12.43 -32.74 -18.76
N SER A 240 11.65 -32.76 -17.68
CA SER A 240 10.31 -32.17 -17.65
C SER A 240 10.20 -30.88 -16.82
N LEU A 241 11.31 -30.34 -16.32
CA LEU A 241 11.30 -29.16 -15.45
C LEU A 241 10.84 -27.94 -16.24
N MET A 242 9.81 -27.27 -15.74
CA MET A 242 9.17 -26.11 -16.37
C MET A 242 9.43 -24.82 -15.60
N GLU A 243 9.48 -24.89 -14.27
CA GLU A 243 9.57 -23.72 -13.40
C GLU A 243 10.61 -23.93 -12.30
N VAL A 244 11.55 -22.98 -12.19
CA VAL A 244 12.55 -22.94 -11.13
C VAL A 244 12.52 -21.57 -10.48
N ASN A 245 12.32 -21.54 -9.17
CA ASN A 245 12.29 -20.32 -8.37
C ASN A 245 13.26 -20.45 -7.20
N VAL A 246 14.32 -19.65 -7.19
CA VAL A 246 15.38 -19.68 -6.18
C VAL A 246 15.57 -18.28 -5.61
N ARG A 247 15.27 -18.07 -4.33
CA ARG A 247 15.43 -16.75 -3.70
C ARG A 247 16.11 -16.81 -2.35
N ARG A 248 16.92 -15.80 -2.03
CA ARG A 248 17.61 -15.67 -0.72
C ARG A 248 18.40 -16.95 -0.34
N CYS A 249 19.01 -17.61 -1.31
CA CYS A 249 19.88 -18.78 -1.11
C CYS A 249 21.34 -18.33 -1.16
N HIS A 250 21.81 -17.74 -0.06
CA HIS A 250 23.04 -16.93 -0.08
C HIS A 250 24.33 -17.72 -0.28
N SER A 251 24.40 -18.99 0.12
CA SER A 251 25.62 -19.81 -0.01
C SER A 251 25.81 -20.47 -1.38
N LEU A 252 24.82 -20.37 -2.29
CA LEU A 252 24.82 -21.08 -3.56
C LEU A 252 25.78 -20.40 -4.55
N PRO A 253 26.87 -21.06 -5.01
CA PRO A 253 27.81 -20.46 -5.97
C PRO A 253 27.33 -20.62 -7.42
N TYR A 254 26.63 -21.72 -7.72
CA TYR A 254 26.04 -22.04 -9.02
C TYR A 254 24.70 -22.75 -8.85
N LEU A 255 23.77 -22.56 -9.79
CA LEU A 255 22.46 -23.22 -9.73
C LEU A 255 22.45 -24.60 -10.40
N PHE A 256 23.07 -24.71 -11.58
CA PHE A 256 23.11 -25.95 -12.35
C PHE A 256 24.53 -26.30 -12.79
N SER A 257 24.83 -27.59 -12.89
CA SER A 257 25.99 -28.05 -13.67
C SER A 257 25.69 -27.99 -15.17
N SER A 258 26.73 -27.91 -16.01
CA SER A 258 26.60 -27.97 -17.47
C SER A 258 25.83 -29.21 -17.94
N ALA A 259 26.05 -30.36 -17.29
CA ALA A 259 25.35 -31.60 -17.59
C ALA A 259 23.85 -31.52 -17.27
N THR A 260 23.48 -30.90 -16.13
CA THR A 260 22.07 -30.69 -15.73
C THR A 260 21.38 -29.72 -16.68
N ALA A 261 22.03 -28.60 -17.00
CA ALA A 261 21.49 -27.56 -17.88
C ALA A 261 21.12 -28.09 -19.28
N LYS A 262 21.88 -29.06 -19.82
CA LYS A 262 21.57 -29.73 -21.10
C LYS A 262 20.27 -30.53 -21.08
N THR A 263 19.73 -30.85 -19.90
CA THR A 263 18.48 -31.60 -19.76
C THR A 263 17.25 -30.72 -19.60
N LEU A 264 17.41 -29.41 -19.42
CA LEU A 264 16.33 -28.45 -19.14
C LEU A 264 15.57 -28.01 -20.41
N ASP A 265 15.18 -28.96 -21.26
CA ASP A 265 14.56 -28.66 -22.57
C ASP A 265 13.20 -27.98 -22.43
N LYS A 266 12.42 -28.33 -21.40
CA LYS A 266 11.05 -27.80 -21.15
C LYS A 266 10.99 -26.59 -20.21
N LEU A 267 12.13 -26.05 -19.78
CA LEU A 267 12.17 -24.95 -18.82
C LEU A 267 11.51 -23.72 -19.43
N ALA A 268 10.43 -23.24 -18.80
CA ALA A 268 9.64 -22.09 -19.22
C ALA A 268 9.91 -20.85 -18.37
N VAL A 269 10.14 -21.03 -17.06
CA VAL A 269 10.36 -19.95 -16.10
C VAL A 269 11.60 -20.23 -15.25
N LEU A 270 12.52 -19.28 -15.21
CA LEU A 270 13.66 -19.26 -14.30
C LEU A 270 13.66 -17.93 -13.53
N ASP A 271 13.43 -17.99 -12.23
CA ASP A 271 13.44 -16.83 -11.31
C ASP A 271 14.50 -17.06 -10.24
N VAL A 272 15.56 -16.26 -10.27
CA VAL A 272 16.66 -16.31 -9.31
C VAL A 272 16.84 -14.93 -8.71
N SER A 273 16.68 -14.78 -7.40
CA SER A 273 16.86 -13.47 -6.76
C SER A 273 17.50 -13.48 -5.38
N CYS A 274 18.20 -12.39 -5.03
CA CYS A 274 18.85 -12.17 -3.74
C CYS A 274 19.79 -13.31 -3.31
N CYS A 275 20.44 -13.99 -4.25
CA CYS A 275 21.42 -15.06 -3.97
C CYS A 275 22.83 -14.47 -4.00
N ASN A 276 23.28 -13.97 -2.84
CA ASN A 276 24.43 -13.07 -2.76
C ASN A 276 25.75 -13.67 -3.25
N ASN A 277 26.04 -14.96 -3.02
CA ASN A 277 27.29 -15.58 -3.46
C ASN A 277 27.18 -16.28 -4.83
N LEU A 278 26.07 -16.13 -5.53
CA LEU A 278 25.85 -16.78 -6.82
C LEU A 278 26.76 -16.14 -7.88
N ARG A 279 27.77 -16.89 -8.32
CA ARG A 279 28.77 -16.43 -9.30
C ARG A 279 28.35 -16.68 -10.74
N GLY A 280 27.56 -17.72 -10.97
CA GLY A 280 26.92 -17.97 -12.26
C GLY A 280 25.72 -18.90 -12.17
N ILE A 281 24.90 -18.92 -13.21
CA ILE A 281 23.74 -19.83 -13.26
C ILE A 281 24.20 -21.26 -13.57
N ILE A 282 25.14 -21.41 -14.51
CA ILE A 282 25.67 -22.70 -14.96
C ILE A 282 27.17 -22.81 -14.67
N ALA A 283 27.55 -23.87 -13.96
CA ALA A 283 28.95 -24.26 -13.76
C ALA A 283 29.47 -25.09 -14.95
N MET A 284 30.61 -24.71 -15.55
CA MET A 284 31.26 -25.52 -16.59
C MET A 284 32.36 -26.38 -15.98
N GLU A 285 32.54 -27.58 -16.52
CA GLU A 285 33.61 -28.50 -16.11
C GLU A 285 34.89 -28.22 -16.90
N GLY A 286 36.02 -28.01 -16.19
CA GLY A 286 37.32 -27.65 -16.77
C GLY A 286 37.98 -28.78 -17.55
N GLY A 287 37.56 -29.00 -18.80
CA GLY A 287 38.24 -29.87 -19.75
C GLY A 287 39.21 -29.08 -20.64
N LYS A 288 40.51 -29.42 -20.61
CA LYS A 288 41.48 -28.89 -21.57
C LYS A 288 41.16 -29.42 -22.98
N GLY A 289 40.51 -28.57 -23.77
CA GLY A 289 40.28 -28.74 -25.21
C GLY A 289 39.06 -29.56 -25.57
N LYS A 290 37.97 -28.89 -25.97
CA LYS A 290 36.96 -29.31 -26.97
C LYS A 290 35.82 -28.28 -27.05
N THR A 291 35.40 -27.98 -28.28
CA THR A 291 34.12 -27.35 -28.74
C THR A 291 33.43 -26.36 -27.80
N VAL A 292 33.22 -25.12 -28.25
CA VAL A 292 32.33 -24.13 -27.60
C VAL A 292 30.97 -24.79 -27.35
N GLU A 293 30.68 -25.15 -26.10
CA GLU A 293 29.43 -25.78 -25.72
C GLU A 293 28.33 -24.72 -25.69
N THR A 294 27.26 -24.92 -26.47
CA THR A 294 26.11 -24.02 -26.54
C THR A 294 24.92 -24.60 -25.75
N PHE A 295 24.24 -23.75 -24.99
CA PHE A 295 23.02 -24.08 -24.23
C PHE A 295 21.82 -23.41 -24.87
N LYS A 296 20.84 -24.21 -25.29
CA LYS A 296 19.63 -23.73 -25.95
C LYS A 296 18.40 -23.98 -25.11
N PHE A 297 17.82 -22.91 -24.56
CA PHE A 297 16.61 -22.94 -23.75
C PHE A 297 15.38 -22.73 -24.63
N ARG A 298 14.92 -23.81 -25.28
CA ARG A 298 13.90 -23.76 -26.36
C ARG A 298 12.52 -23.27 -25.94
N HIS A 299 12.19 -23.40 -24.65
CA HIS A 299 10.86 -23.10 -24.11
C HIS A 299 10.86 -21.97 -23.09
N LEU A 300 12.02 -21.39 -22.76
CA LEU A 300 12.11 -20.37 -21.72
C LEU A 300 11.44 -19.09 -22.21
N THR A 301 10.34 -18.71 -21.56
CA THR A 301 9.57 -17.50 -21.85
C THR A 301 9.83 -16.40 -20.85
N LYS A 302 10.23 -16.75 -19.61
CA LYS A 302 10.50 -15.78 -18.55
C LYS A 302 11.80 -16.07 -17.81
N LEU A 303 12.66 -15.05 -17.77
CA LEU A 303 13.93 -15.07 -17.04
C LEU A 303 13.98 -13.87 -16.09
N LYS A 304 14.08 -14.13 -14.78
CA LYS A 304 14.26 -13.10 -13.76
C LYS A 304 15.54 -13.38 -12.99
N LEU A 305 16.42 -12.39 -12.96
CA LEU A 305 17.70 -12.38 -12.28
C LEU A 305 17.76 -11.10 -11.43
N GLY A 306 17.56 -11.17 -10.12
CA GLY A 306 17.42 -9.95 -9.29
C GLY A 306 18.25 -9.92 -8.01
N GLY A 307 18.85 -8.79 -7.65
CA GLY A 307 19.67 -8.66 -6.44
C GLY A 307 20.88 -9.62 -6.43
N LEU A 308 21.48 -9.91 -7.59
CA LEU A 308 22.58 -10.87 -7.75
C LEU A 308 23.94 -10.16 -7.87
N LYS A 309 24.41 -9.56 -6.77
CA LYS A 309 25.60 -8.69 -6.78
C LYS A 309 26.91 -9.41 -7.14
N SER A 310 27.06 -10.70 -6.81
CA SER A 310 28.26 -11.48 -7.14
C SER A 310 28.15 -12.25 -8.44
N LEU A 311 27.08 -12.07 -9.22
CA LEU A 311 26.92 -12.73 -10.51
C LEU A 311 27.93 -12.15 -11.50
N ILE A 312 28.85 -13.00 -11.98
CA ILE A 312 29.90 -12.60 -12.92
C ILE A 312 29.50 -12.99 -14.35
N TYR A 313 28.92 -14.19 -14.54
CA TYR A 313 28.56 -14.72 -15.85
C TYR A 313 27.29 -15.56 -15.74
N PHE A 314 26.62 -15.80 -16.87
CA PHE A 314 25.56 -16.83 -16.91
C PHE A 314 26.17 -18.25 -16.98
N THR A 315 27.24 -18.45 -17.76
CA THR A 315 28.04 -19.70 -17.85
C THR A 315 29.51 -19.48 -17.46
N SER A 316 30.06 -20.30 -16.56
CA SER A 316 31.44 -20.14 -16.04
C SER A 316 32.51 -20.73 -16.96
N GLU A 317 33.36 -19.97 -17.66
CA GLU A 317 34.65 -20.50 -18.12
C GLU A 317 35.79 -19.87 -17.34
N SER A 318 36.64 -20.72 -16.75
CA SER A 318 37.86 -20.32 -16.05
C SER A 318 38.78 -19.56 -17.00
N CYS A 319 38.78 -18.23 -16.93
CA CYS A 319 39.92 -17.41 -17.32
C CYS A 319 40.06 -16.22 -16.37
N ALA A 320 41.30 -15.94 -16.00
CA ALA A 320 41.75 -14.88 -15.11
C ALA A 320 41.53 -13.49 -15.73
N GLY A 321 40.27 -13.05 -15.76
CA GLY A 321 39.85 -11.73 -16.22
C GLY A 321 39.09 -10.97 -15.12
N ASP A 322 39.18 -9.66 -15.20
CA ASP A 322 38.76 -8.57 -14.30
C ASP A 322 37.23 -8.42 -14.09
N GLY A 323 36.43 -9.43 -14.41
CA GLY A 323 35.01 -9.53 -14.00
C GLY A 323 34.02 -8.64 -14.76
N LEU A 324 34.40 -8.08 -15.90
CA LEU A 324 33.61 -7.08 -16.66
C LEU A 324 33.04 -7.61 -17.99
N HIS A 325 32.78 -8.91 -18.10
CA HIS A 325 32.21 -9.51 -19.32
C HIS A 325 30.68 -9.34 -19.39
N PRO A 326 30.10 -9.32 -20.61
CA PRO A 326 28.65 -9.32 -20.77
C PRO A 326 27.96 -10.53 -20.14
N LEU A 327 26.76 -10.32 -19.58
CA LEU A 327 25.99 -11.38 -18.91
C LEU A 327 25.53 -12.48 -19.89
N PHE A 328 25.12 -12.09 -21.10
CA PHE A 328 24.68 -12.99 -22.16
C PHE A 328 25.70 -13.03 -23.30
N ASP A 329 26.13 -14.23 -23.69
CA ASP A 329 27.18 -14.46 -24.70
C ASP A 329 26.73 -15.40 -25.84
N GLU A 330 27.66 -15.71 -26.74
CA GLU A 330 27.46 -16.59 -27.91
C GLU A 330 27.17 -18.06 -27.56
N LYS A 331 27.28 -18.45 -26.29
CA LYS A 331 27.00 -19.81 -25.82
C LYS A 331 25.54 -20.01 -25.47
N LEU A 332 24.75 -18.94 -25.40
CA LEU A 332 23.37 -18.99 -24.91
C LEU A 332 22.36 -18.69 -26.00
N ALA A 333 21.39 -19.60 -26.16
CA ALA A 333 20.26 -19.46 -27.07
C ALA A 333 18.93 -19.38 -26.33
N PHE A 334 18.21 -18.26 -26.49
CA PHE A 334 16.89 -17.99 -25.88
C PHE A 334 15.82 -17.66 -26.94
N PRO A 335 15.38 -18.64 -27.75
CA PRO A 335 14.54 -18.38 -28.93
C PRO A 335 13.10 -17.98 -28.63
N LYS A 336 12.57 -18.25 -27.43
CA LYS A 336 11.16 -17.95 -27.05
C LYS A 336 11.04 -16.99 -25.86
N LEU A 337 12.12 -16.33 -25.45
CA LEU A 337 12.09 -15.48 -24.27
C LEU A 337 11.23 -14.24 -24.55
N GLU A 338 10.19 -14.04 -23.74
CA GLU A 338 9.23 -12.93 -23.83
C GLU A 338 9.47 -11.88 -22.74
N GLU A 339 9.88 -12.31 -21.54
CA GLU A 339 10.13 -11.42 -20.40
C GLU A 339 11.54 -11.63 -19.82
N LEU A 340 12.32 -10.55 -19.74
CA LEU A 340 13.62 -10.52 -19.10
C LEU A 340 13.66 -9.44 -18.02
N HIS A 341 13.88 -9.87 -16.79
CA HIS A 341 14.07 -8.99 -15.63
C HIS A 341 15.49 -9.15 -15.11
N VAL A 342 16.25 -8.06 -15.07
CA VAL A 342 17.61 -8.01 -14.56
C VAL A 342 17.68 -6.94 -13.48
N GLU A 343 18.10 -7.31 -12.28
CA GLU A 343 18.18 -6.40 -11.15
C GLU A 343 19.46 -6.62 -10.32
N GLY A 344 20.16 -5.54 -9.95
CA GLY A 344 21.30 -5.60 -9.03
C GLY A 344 22.59 -6.20 -9.62
N VAL A 345 22.65 -6.41 -10.95
CA VAL A 345 23.83 -7.00 -11.61
C VAL A 345 24.92 -5.95 -11.82
N GLN A 346 26.18 -6.38 -11.78
CA GLN A 346 27.34 -5.48 -11.70
C GLN A 346 28.10 -5.32 -13.03
N GLN A 347 27.64 -5.98 -14.10
CA GLN A 347 28.23 -5.91 -15.43
C GLN A 347 28.07 -4.51 -16.06
N LYS A 348 29.06 -4.09 -16.84
CA LYS A 348 29.00 -2.86 -17.65
C LYS A 348 28.05 -2.99 -18.84
N GLU A 349 27.95 -4.19 -19.39
CA GLU A 349 27.14 -4.53 -20.55
C GLU A 349 26.35 -5.81 -20.24
N LEU A 350 25.09 -5.88 -20.68
CA LEU A 350 24.30 -7.10 -20.54
C LEU A 350 24.54 -8.10 -21.68
N TRP A 351 24.95 -7.60 -22.85
CA TRP A 351 24.91 -8.31 -24.12
C TRP A 351 26.28 -8.35 -24.77
N ASN A 352 26.68 -9.51 -25.29
CA ASN A 352 27.84 -9.64 -26.16
C ASN A 352 27.48 -9.27 -27.61
N ASP A 353 28.41 -8.69 -28.36
CA ASP A 353 28.25 -8.35 -29.78
C ASP A 353 28.00 -9.55 -30.70
N LYS A 354 28.29 -10.78 -30.24
CA LYS A 354 28.13 -12.04 -31.01
C LYS A 354 26.99 -12.93 -30.53
N ILE A 355 25.93 -12.37 -29.94
CA ILE A 355 24.76 -13.15 -29.56
C ILE A 355 24.17 -13.88 -30.77
N LEU A 356 23.70 -15.10 -30.54
CA LEU A 356 23.07 -15.93 -31.56
C LEU A 356 21.81 -15.26 -32.10
N VAL A 357 21.70 -15.16 -33.43
CA VAL A 357 20.61 -14.46 -34.15
C VAL A 357 19.21 -14.99 -33.78
N GLU A 358 19.11 -16.25 -33.37
CA GLU A 358 17.85 -16.86 -32.95
C GLU A 358 17.40 -16.44 -31.53
N SER A 359 18.26 -15.81 -30.73
CA SER A 359 17.97 -15.43 -29.34
C SER A 359 17.21 -14.11 -29.22
N PHE A 360 16.36 -14.00 -28.20
CA PHE A 360 15.64 -12.76 -27.82
C PHE A 360 14.70 -12.18 -28.89
N CYS A 361 14.50 -12.88 -30.01
CA CYS A 361 13.63 -12.46 -31.12
C CYS A 361 12.14 -12.36 -30.75
N HIS A 362 11.73 -12.81 -29.55
CA HIS A 362 10.37 -12.69 -29.03
C HIS A 362 10.28 -11.82 -27.77
N LEU A 363 11.35 -11.10 -27.41
CA LEU A 363 11.42 -10.36 -26.15
C LEU A 363 10.50 -9.14 -26.20
N LYS A 364 9.42 -9.20 -25.41
CA LYS A 364 8.40 -8.14 -25.30
C LYS A 364 8.66 -7.21 -24.13
N VAL A 365 9.13 -7.76 -23.01
CA VAL A 365 9.29 -7.01 -21.75
C VAL A 365 10.74 -7.09 -21.30
N LEU A 366 11.38 -5.93 -21.17
CA LEU A 366 12.70 -5.79 -20.57
C LEU A 366 12.63 -4.88 -19.35
N LYS A 367 13.00 -5.40 -18.19
CA LYS A 367 13.11 -4.62 -16.94
C LYS A 367 14.53 -4.69 -16.42
N VAL A 368 15.18 -3.54 -16.29
CA VAL A 368 16.55 -3.41 -15.78
C VAL A 368 16.54 -2.48 -14.57
N LYS A 369 16.93 -2.97 -13.40
CA LYS A 369 16.87 -2.18 -12.16
C LYS A 369 18.17 -2.26 -11.34
N GLN A 370 18.58 -1.20 -10.68
CA GLN A 370 19.71 -1.22 -9.73
C GLN A 370 21.02 -1.78 -10.33
N CYS A 371 21.26 -1.56 -11.64
CA CYS A 371 22.48 -1.99 -12.30
C CYS A 371 23.48 -0.83 -12.33
N ASP A 372 24.27 -0.71 -11.27
CA ASP A 372 25.07 0.51 -10.98
C ASP A 372 26.14 0.81 -12.04
N ASN A 373 26.78 -0.23 -12.59
CA ASN A 373 27.87 -0.08 -13.56
C ASN A 373 27.40 -0.08 -15.02
N LEU A 374 26.09 -0.25 -15.27
CA LEU A 374 25.58 -0.46 -16.62
C LEU A 374 25.71 0.81 -17.45
N VAL A 375 26.40 0.75 -18.58
CA VAL A 375 26.62 1.90 -19.47
C VAL A 375 25.68 1.92 -20.66
N ASN A 376 25.14 0.76 -21.06
CA ASN A 376 24.16 0.65 -22.12
C ASN A 376 23.18 -0.50 -21.84
N VAL A 377 21.89 -0.25 -22.04
CA VAL A 377 20.84 -1.26 -21.86
C VAL A 377 20.67 -2.10 -23.11
N ILE A 378 20.76 -1.52 -24.32
CA ILE A 378 20.59 -2.25 -25.59
C ILE A 378 21.59 -1.70 -26.62
N PRO A 379 22.62 -2.47 -27.01
CA PRO A 379 23.53 -2.03 -28.06
C PRO A 379 22.85 -2.05 -29.44
N SER A 380 23.34 -1.23 -30.36
CA SER A 380 22.77 -1.10 -31.72
C SER A 380 22.77 -2.43 -32.49
N SER A 381 23.75 -3.30 -32.23
CA SER A 381 23.82 -4.67 -32.76
C SER A 381 22.62 -5.53 -32.33
N MET A 382 22.17 -5.38 -31.08
CA MET A 382 21.01 -6.10 -30.54
C MET A 382 19.68 -5.50 -30.97
N TRP A 383 19.66 -4.18 -31.17
CA TRP A 383 18.44 -3.46 -31.52
C TRP A 383 17.75 -4.08 -32.73
N ASN A 384 18.52 -4.38 -33.78
CA ASN A 384 18.00 -5.00 -35.01
C ASN A 384 17.19 -6.28 -34.78
N MET A 385 17.48 -7.03 -33.72
CA MET A 385 16.75 -8.25 -33.36
C MET A 385 15.50 -7.97 -32.52
N LEU A 386 15.50 -6.89 -31.73
CA LEU A 386 14.44 -6.53 -30.79
C LEU A 386 13.38 -5.58 -31.37
N LEU A 387 13.73 -4.90 -32.47
CA LEU A 387 12.93 -3.92 -33.21
C LEU A 387 11.43 -4.23 -33.32
N HIS A 388 11.10 -5.48 -33.62
CA HIS A 388 9.75 -5.88 -34.02
C HIS A 388 8.89 -6.45 -32.89
N CYS A 389 9.45 -6.65 -31.69
CA CYS A 389 8.76 -7.39 -30.63
C CYS A 389 8.66 -6.65 -29.30
N MET A 390 9.50 -5.63 -29.06
CA MET A 390 9.55 -4.94 -27.77
C MET A 390 8.30 -4.09 -27.51
N GLU A 391 7.56 -4.41 -26.45
CA GLU A 391 6.32 -3.74 -26.03
C GLU A 391 6.51 -2.89 -24.76
N SER A 392 7.40 -3.30 -23.85
CA SER A 392 7.60 -2.62 -22.56
C SER A 392 9.06 -2.58 -22.15
N LEU A 393 9.57 -1.38 -21.86
CA LEU A 393 10.91 -1.16 -21.34
C LEU A 393 10.85 -0.39 -20.02
N THR A 394 11.50 -0.92 -18.99
CA THR A 394 11.65 -0.26 -17.68
C THR A 394 13.12 -0.23 -17.29
N VAL A 395 13.66 0.95 -16.99
CA VAL A 395 15.04 1.11 -16.55
C VAL A 395 15.08 1.99 -15.30
N GLU A 396 15.49 1.44 -14.16
CA GLU A 396 15.46 2.15 -12.89
C GLU A 396 16.76 2.04 -12.09
N LYS A 397 17.19 3.12 -11.42
CA LYS A 397 18.36 3.13 -10.53
C LYS A 397 19.62 2.63 -11.24
N CYS A 398 19.88 3.11 -12.45
CA CYS A 398 21.05 2.78 -13.26
C CYS A 398 21.89 4.06 -13.50
N PRO A 399 22.70 4.49 -12.51
CA PRO A 399 23.33 5.81 -12.50
C PRO A 399 24.32 6.04 -13.65
N CYS A 400 25.06 5.02 -14.11
CA CYS A 400 26.04 5.17 -15.19
C CYS A 400 25.45 5.25 -16.61
N LEU A 401 24.14 5.09 -16.78
CA LEU A 401 23.50 5.22 -18.09
C LEU A 401 23.46 6.68 -18.54
N ARG A 402 24.01 6.95 -19.73
CA ARG A 402 24.04 8.29 -20.32
C ARG A 402 22.87 8.59 -21.24
N ASN A 403 22.40 7.56 -21.94
CA ASN A 403 21.26 7.59 -22.86
C ASN A 403 20.69 6.16 -22.96
N LEU A 404 19.47 6.05 -23.49
CA LEU A 404 18.81 4.76 -23.65
C LEU A 404 18.80 4.29 -25.11
N PHE A 405 18.53 5.23 -26.01
CA PHE A 405 18.45 4.96 -27.45
C PHE A 405 19.42 5.84 -28.22
N THR A 406 19.82 5.38 -29.39
CA THR A 406 20.36 6.26 -30.43
C THR A 406 19.25 6.74 -31.36
N MET A 407 19.55 7.71 -32.23
CA MET A 407 18.57 8.27 -33.16
C MET A 407 17.97 7.23 -34.11
N SER A 408 18.82 6.38 -34.72
CA SER A 408 18.38 5.25 -35.56
C SER A 408 17.51 4.24 -34.79
N MET A 409 17.84 3.98 -33.53
CA MET A 409 17.03 3.08 -32.69
C MET A 409 15.64 3.67 -32.43
N ALA A 410 15.58 4.94 -32.02
CA ALA A 410 14.33 5.62 -31.67
C ALA A 410 13.37 5.74 -32.86
N LYS A 411 13.88 5.99 -34.08
CA LYS A 411 13.09 5.99 -35.32
C LYS A 411 12.42 4.65 -35.63
N SER A 412 12.88 3.57 -35.00
CA SER A 412 12.46 2.21 -35.30
C SER A 412 11.64 1.57 -34.17
N LEU A 413 11.21 2.36 -33.17
CA LEU A 413 10.38 1.96 -32.02
C LEU A 413 8.91 1.69 -32.40
N GLY A 414 8.67 0.71 -33.28
CA GLY A 414 7.35 0.48 -33.86
C GLY A 414 6.30 -0.12 -32.93
N GLN A 415 6.69 -0.93 -31.93
CA GLN A 415 5.76 -1.71 -31.08
C GLN A 415 5.78 -1.30 -29.59
N LEU A 416 6.66 -0.37 -29.19
CA LEU A 416 6.83 0.00 -27.78
C LEU A 416 5.58 0.72 -27.27
N ARG A 417 4.95 0.17 -26.23
CA ARG A 417 3.72 0.67 -25.58
C ARG A 417 3.98 1.33 -24.23
N TYR A 418 4.99 0.85 -23.50
CA TYR A 418 5.34 1.37 -22.17
C TYR A 418 6.83 1.70 -22.09
N LEU A 419 7.15 2.92 -21.62
CA LEU A 419 8.50 3.35 -21.31
C LEU A 419 8.53 3.96 -19.91
N GLY A 420 9.20 3.28 -18.98
CA GLY A 420 9.40 3.75 -17.61
C GLY A 420 10.88 3.95 -17.31
N LEU A 421 11.30 5.16 -16.94
CA LEU A 421 12.67 5.49 -16.59
C LEU A 421 12.73 6.17 -15.23
N GLY A 422 13.69 5.79 -14.39
CA GLY A 422 13.97 6.62 -13.24
C GLY A 422 15.19 6.30 -12.40
N GLY A 423 15.66 7.25 -11.60
CA GLY A 423 16.88 7.09 -10.82
C GLY A 423 18.16 6.90 -11.66
N CYS A 424 18.17 7.33 -12.93
CA CYS A 424 19.35 7.29 -13.81
C CYS A 424 20.05 8.66 -13.77
N GLY A 425 20.84 8.89 -12.72
CA GLY A 425 21.35 10.21 -12.35
C GLY A 425 22.24 10.94 -13.36
N ASP A 426 22.97 10.23 -14.23
CA ASP A 426 23.84 10.85 -15.24
C ASP A 426 23.18 11.07 -16.60
N MET A 427 21.93 10.62 -16.79
CA MET A 427 21.25 10.72 -18.08
C MET A 427 20.76 12.15 -18.35
N GLU A 428 21.36 12.81 -19.34
CA GLU A 428 20.93 14.14 -19.80
C GLU A 428 19.84 14.08 -20.87
N TYR A 429 19.88 13.02 -21.70
CA TYR A 429 19.00 12.80 -22.85
C TYR A 429 18.62 11.32 -22.93
N ILE A 430 17.37 11.03 -23.30
CA ILE A 430 16.90 9.65 -23.49
C ILE A 430 17.37 9.11 -24.84
N VAL A 431 17.32 9.95 -25.89
CA VAL A 431 17.78 9.64 -27.25
C VAL A 431 19.04 10.45 -27.56
N ALA A 432 20.16 9.76 -27.79
CA ALA A 432 21.44 10.36 -28.18
C ALA A 432 21.51 10.68 -29.67
N LYS A 433 22.31 11.69 -30.01
CA LYS A 433 22.60 12.09 -31.39
C LYS A 433 23.63 11.14 -32.02
N GLU A 434 23.41 10.76 -33.27
CA GLU A 434 24.39 10.03 -34.10
C GLU A 434 25.01 10.97 -35.16
N GLU A 435 26.22 10.67 -35.60
CA GLU A 435 26.83 11.30 -36.78
C GLU A 435 26.13 10.77 -38.05
N GLU A 436 24.98 11.35 -38.38
CA GLU A 436 24.23 10.98 -39.58
C GLU A 436 24.99 11.39 -40.85
N LYS A 437 24.97 10.52 -41.87
CA LYS A 437 25.34 10.91 -43.24
C LYS A 437 24.36 12.00 -43.71
N PRO A 438 24.82 13.02 -44.46
CA PRO A 438 24.00 14.18 -44.83
C PRO A 438 22.71 13.86 -45.61
N GLU A 439 22.55 12.65 -46.13
CA GLU A 439 21.41 12.21 -46.94
C GLU A 439 20.20 11.68 -46.13
N GLU A 440 20.35 11.37 -44.82
CA GLU A 440 19.28 10.78 -43.98
C GLU A 440 18.77 11.70 -42.84
N ALA A 441 19.10 13.00 -42.91
CA ALA A 441 18.89 14.00 -41.84
C ALA A 441 17.42 14.43 -41.66
N THR A 442 16.51 13.50 -41.35
CA THR A 442 15.20 13.84 -40.80
C THR A 442 15.35 14.08 -39.29
N ASN A 443 15.18 15.33 -38.85
CA ASN A 443 15.26 15.73 -37.44
C ASN A 443 14.05 15.26 -36.58
N LYS A 444 13.30 14.26 -37.03
CA LYS A 444 12.02 13.83 -36.46
C LYS A 444 12.09 12.39 -35.99
N VAL A 445 11.69 12.16 -34.74
CA VAL A 445 11.56 10.84 -34.10
C VAL A 445 10.08 10.57 -33.87
N VAL A 446 9.57 9.46 -34.37
CA VAL A 446 8.17 9.06 -34.18
C VAL A 446 8.14 7.77 -33.38
N ILE A 447 7.43 7.76 -32.25
CA ILE A 447 7.23 6.58 -31.41
C ILE A 447 5.73 6.23 -31.46
N PRO A 448 5.29 5.46 -32.47
CA PRO A 448 3.89 5.42 -32.88
C PRO A 448 2.95 4.72 -31.89
N GLN A 449 3.41 3.71 -31.16
CA GLN A 449 2.55 2.85 -30.32
C GLN A 449 2.68 3.15 -28.81
N LEU A 450 3.48 4.14 -28.41
CA LEU A 450 3.72 4.39 -26.98
C LEU A 450 2.46 4.95 -26.34
N ALA A 451 1.90 4.21 -25.39
CA ALA A 451 0.69 4.57 -24.64
C ALA A 451 1.01 5.25 -23.31
N THR A 452 2.09 4.84 -22.64
CA THR A 452 2.47 5.36 -21.32
C THR A 452 3.96 5.74 -21.28
N LEU A 453 4.25 6.97 -20.86
CA LEU A 453 5.59 7.47 -20.57
C LEU A 453 5.68 7.87 -19.11
N TYR A 454 6.56 7.21 -18.37
CA TYR A 454 6.82 7.48 -16.95
C TYR A 454 8.29 7.85 -16.72
N LEU A 455 8.54 9.02 -16.14
CA LEU A 455 9.86 9.54 -15.83
C LEU A 455 9.91 9.93 -14.34
N HIS A 456 10.82 9.35 -13.55
CA HIS A 456 10.94 9.68 -12.13
C HIS A 456 12.39 9.83 -11.68
N ASN A 457 12.69 10.80 -10.81
CA ASN A 457 14.03 10.96 -10.21
C ASN A 457 15.17 10.98 -11.26
N MET A 458 15.05 11.87 -12.25
CA MET A 458 16.03 12.05 -13.33
C MET A 458 16.64 13.46 -13.23
N PRO A 459 17.56 13.71 -12.27
CA PRO A 459 17.98 15.06 -11.90
C PRO A 459 18.69 15.83 -13.02
N LYS A 460 19.39 15.14 -13.93
CA LYS A 460 20.12 15.77 -15.05
C LYS A 460 19.35 15.79 -16.37
N LEU A 461 18.15 15.20 -16.45
CA LEU A 461 17.39 15.11 -17.69
C LEU A 461 16.98 16.51 -18.17
N ARG A 462 17.42 16.89 -19.38
CA ARG A 462 17.14 18.21 -19.97
C ARG A 462 16.11 18.14 -21.08
N SER A 463 16.23 17.16 -21.95
CA SER A 463 15.31 16.95 -23.08
C SER A 463 15.24 15.48 -23.48
N PHE A 464 14.16 15.10 -24.15
CA PHE A 464 13.99 13.72 -24.60
C PHE A 464 15.04 13.34 -25.66
N CYS A 465 15.25 14.20 -26.67
CA CYS A 465 16.29 14.03 -27.69
C CYS A 465 17.47 15.00 -27.45
N GLN A 466 18.69 14.53 -27.72
CA GLN A 466 19.89 15.35 -27.71
C GLN A 466 19.94 16.29 -28.92
N GLY A 467 19.76 17.59 -28.70
CA GLY A 467 19.68 18.61 -29.76
C GLY A 467 18.24 19.06 -30.03
N LYS A 468 18.03 19.84 -31.10
CA LYS A 468 16.70 20.39 -31.47
C LYS A 468 15.90 19.42 -32.34
N HIS A 469 15.89 18.14 -31.99
CA HIS A 469 15.10 17.13 -32.70
C HIS A 469 13.66 17.12 -32.21
N ILE A 470 12.74 16.89 -33.14
CA ILE A 470 11.30 16.82 -32.90
C ILE A 470 10.93 15.39 -32.53
N SER A 471 10.03 15.24 -31.58
CA SER A 471 9.45 13.95 -31.15
C SER A 471 7.94 13.91 -31.39
N GLU A 472 7.41 12.78 -31.83
CA GLU A 472 5.98 12.57 -32.07
C GLU A 472 5.44 11.35 -31.35
N TRP A 473 4.24 11.53 -30.79
CA TRP A 473 3.64 10.65 -29.79
C TRP A 473 2.16 10.35 -30.10
N PRO A 474 1.82 9.76 -31.26
CA PRO A 474 0.44 9.72 -31.73
C PRO A 474 -0.50 8.87 -30.88
N SER A 475 0.00 7.88 -30.13
CA SER A 475 -0.81 6.99 -29.27
C SER A 475 -0.65 7.25 -27.77
N LEU A 476 0.04 8.32 -27.37
CA LEU A 476 0.36 8.58 -25.97
C LEU A 476 -0.88 8.99 -25.18
N LYS A 477 -1.26 8.16 -24.20
CA LYS A 477 -2.45 8.33 -23.35
C LYS A 477 -2.13 8.90 -21.98
N GLU A 478 -1.02 8.45 -21.42
CA GLU A 478 -0.61 8.77 -20.05
C GLU A 478 0.82 9.27 -20.02
N PHE A 479 1.01 10.45 -19.43
CA PHE A 479 2.33 11.02 -19.20
C PHE A 479 2.48 11.39 -17.73
N SER A 480 3.50 10.85 -17.08
CA SER A 480 3.82 11.16 -15.69
C SER A 480 5.30 11.49 -15.53
N ILE A 481 5.59 12.63 -14.89
CA ILE A 481 6.94 13.09 -14.60
C ILE A 481 7.09 13.53 -13.14
N GLU A 482 8.18 13.10 -12.51
CA GLU A 482 8.42 13.32 -11.10
C GLU A 482 9.92 13.50 -10.76
N TYR A 483 10.29 14.40 -9.84
CA TYR A 483 11.68 14.63 -9.38
C TYR A 483 12.71 14.81 -10.53
N CYS A 484 12.36 15.58 -11.59
CA CYS A 484 13.24 15.85 -12.74
C CYS A 484 13.71 17.31 -12.76
N GLU A 485 14.63 17.65 -11.86
CA GLU A 485 15.02 19.03 -11.53
C GLU A 485 15.65 19.85 -12.66
N ALA A 486 16.27 19.23 -13.67
CA ALA A 486 16.86 19.96 -14.79
C ALA A 486 15.82 20.42 -15.83
N VAL A 487 14.58 19.89 -15.78
CA VAL A 487 13.50 20.25 -16.69
C VAL A 487 12.82 21.52 -16.21
N LYS A 488 12.94 22.59 -17.01
CA LYS A 488 12.30 23.88 -16.73
C LYS A 488 10.96 24.09 -17.45
N VAL A 489 10.80 23.44 -18.60
CA VAL A 489 9.61 23.50 -19.44
C VAL A 489 9.33 22.09 -19.96
N ILE A 490 8.08 21.62 -19.87
CA ILE A 490 7.73 20.27 -20.29
C ILE A 490 7.47 20.22 -21.80
N LEU A 491 6.57 21.07 -22.33
CA LEU A 491 6.16 21.02 -23.74
C LEU A 491 6.43 22.33 -24.49
N GLY A 492 6.88 22.21 -25.74
CA GLY A 492 6.97 23.36 -26.66
C GLY A 492 6.96 22.99 -28.14
N ASP A 493 6.49 23.92 -28.98
CA ASP A 493 6.48 23.76 -30.45
C ASP A 493 7.79 24.29 -31.08
N ALA A 494 8.30 23.58 -32.08
CA ALA A 494 9.45 23.96 -32.90
C ALA A 494 9.09 24.93 -34.05
N SER A 495 7.85 24.88 -34.55
CA SER A 495 7.39 25.52 -35.80
C SER A 495 7.49 27.05 -35.76
N ARG A 496 7.28 27.65 -34.58
CA ARG A 496 7.20 29.11 -34.41
C ARG A 496 8.50 29.77 -33.95
N ARG A 497 9.51 28.98 -33.56
CA ARG A 497 10.85 29.45 -33.16
C ARG A 497 11.69 30.03 -34.31
N LYS A 498 11.20 29.96 -35.55
CA LYS A 498 11.87 30.55 -36.73
C LYS A 498 11.58 32.05 -36.92
N LEU A 499 10.59 32.63 -36.24
CA LEU A 499 10.14 34.00 -36.49
C LEU A 499 10.68 35.09 -35.54
N GLU A 500 11.19 34.75 -34.36
CA GLU A 500 11.69 35.75 -33.39
C GLU A 500 13.14 35.50 -32.98
N GLY A 501 13.97 36.53 -33.08
CA GLY A 501 15.43 36.51 -32.82
C GLY A 501 15.84 36.37 -31.36
N SER A 502 14.91 36.20 -30.42
CA SER A 502 15.20 35.83 -29.03
C SER A 502 14.54 34.48 -28.73
N GLY A 503 15.30 33.39 -28.87
CA GLY A 503 14.82 32.08 -28.45
C GLY A 503 14.52 32.05 -26.94
N PRO A 504 13.62 31.18 -26.47
CA PRO A 504 13.43 30.97 -25.03
C PRO A 504 14.77 30.59 -24.39
N THR A 505 15.00 31.06 -23.16
CA THR A 505 16.23 30.80 -22.40
C THR A 505 16.50 29.31 -22.14
N HIS A 506 15.48 28.44 -22.27
CA HIS A 506 15.54 27.01 -21.95
C HIS A 506 14.81 26.11 -22.97
N GLN A 507 15.38 24.93 -23.24
CA GLN A 507 14.80 23.91 -24.13
C GLN A 507 13.72 23.09 -23.41
N PRO A 508 12.54 22.83 -24.04
CA PRO A 508 11.51 21.98 -23.44
C PRO A 508 11.91 20.50 -23.45
N LEU A 509 11.35 19.73 -22.52
CA LEU A 509 11.54 18.28 -22.44
C LEU A 509 11.10 17.58 -23.73
N LEU A 510 9.88 17.87 -24.18
CA LEU A 510 9.31 17.37 -25.44
C LEU A 510 9.15 18.53 -26.42
N LEU A 511 9.97 18.51 -27.48
CA LEU A 511 9.86 19.41 -28.62
C LEU A 511 9.02 18.74 -29.70
N ILE A 512 7.89 19.35 -30.05
CA ILE A 512 6.93 18.84 -31.05
C ILE A 512 6.84 19.80 -32.25
N GLU A 513 6.35 19.33 -33.42
CA GLU A 513 6.11 20.18 -34.60
C GLU A 513 4.75 19.83 -35.22
N LYS A 514 3.76 20.74 -35.18
CA LYS A 514 2.42 20.54 -35.77
C LYS A 514 1.66 19.28 -35.30
N VAL A 515 2.15 18.58 -34.28
CA VAL A 515 1.64 17.29 -33.84
C VAL A 515 0.68 17.47 -32.67
N GLU A 516 -0.45 16.79 -32.77
CA GLU A 516 -1.46 16.68 -31.72
C GLU A 516 -1.12 15.50 -30.82
N PHE A 517 -1.53 15.53 -29.55
CA PHE A 517 -1.63 14.34 -28.72
C PHE A 517 -3.08 13.84 -28.77
N PRO A 518 -3.49 13.14 -29.84
CA PRO A 518 -4.90 12.86 -30.12
C PRO A 518 -5.51 11.87 -29.12
N ASP A 519 -4.69 11.09 -28.43
CA ASP A 519 -5.11 10.04 -27.49
C ASP A 519 -4.76 10.34 -26.03
N MET A 520 -4.17 11.51 -25.73
CA MET A 520 -3.77 11.87 -24.37
C MET A 520 -4.99 12.02 -23.47
N GLU A 521 -5.05 11.27 -22.37
CA GLU A 521 -6.16 11.23 -21.42
C GLU A 521 -5.76 11.82 -20.06
N SER A 522 -4.51 11.59 -19.61
CA SER A 522 -4.04 11.98 -18.28
C SER A 522 -2.59 12.49 -18.27
N ILE A 523 -2.35 13.62 -17.58
CA ILE A 523 -1.02 14.16 -17.31
C ILE A 523 -0.84 14.34 -15.80
N LYS A 524 0.23 13.75 -15.24
CA LYS A 524 0.65 13.93 -13.85
C LYS A 524 2.05 14.55 -13.79
N ILE A 525 2.19 15.63 -13.02
CA ILE A 525 3.45 16.32 -12.79
C ILE A 525 3.62 16.49 -11.28
N SER A 526 4.66 15.90 -10.69
CA SER A 526 4.93 16.03 -9.25
C SER A 526 6.38 16.41 -8.96
N HIS A 527 6.63 17.16 -7.90
CA HIS A 527 7.99 17.42 -7.39
C HIS A 527 8.97 17.99 -8.46
N MET A 528 8.49 18.98 -9.24
CA MET A 528 9.26 19.64 -10.30
C MET A 528 9.68 21.05 -9.86
N ASP A 529 10.52 21.14 -8.82
CA ASP A 529 10.80 22.38 -8.09
C ASP A 529 11.43 23.50 -8.93
N ASN A 530 12.15 23.15 -10.00
CA ASN A 530 12.78 24.11 -10.90
C ASN A 530 11.92 24.48 -12.12
N MET A 531 10.76 23.84 -12.29
CA MET A 531 9.88 24.07 -13.43
C MET A 531 9.23 25.45 -13.31
N GLU A 532 9.38 26.24 -14.37
CA GLU A 532 8.85 27.61 -14.44
C GLU A 532 7.51 27.64 -15.19
N ASN A 533 7.37 26.82 -16.24
CA ASN A 533 6.17 26.71 -17.06
C ASN A 533 5.92 25.24 -17.46
N ILE A 534 4.66 24.82 -17.51
CA ILE A 534 4.32 23.48 -18.03
C ILE A 534 4.35 23.50 -19.57
N TRP A 535 3.73 24.52 -20.18
CA TRP A 535 3.51 24.63 -21.62
C TRP A 535 4.03 25.97 -22.17
N LEU A 536 4.48 26.00 -23.43
CA LEU A 536 4.69 27.25 -24.19
C LEU A 536 3.41 27.64 -24.96
N ASP A 537 3.21 28.93 -25.24
CA ASP A 537 1.98 29.45 -25.88
C ASP A 537 1.79 29.04 -27.36
N ASP A 538 2.82 28.45 -27.96
CA ASP A 538 2.88 28.12 -29.39
C ASP A 538 2.27 26.77 -29.76
N LEU A 539 1.54 26.10 -28.86
CA LEU A 539 0.96 24.78 -29.14
C LEU A 539 -0.19 24.81 -30.17
N PRO A 540 -0.30 23.76 -31.03
CA PRO A 540 -1.37 23.65 -32.03
C PRO A 540 -2.76 23.59 -31.39
N SER A 541 -3.79 24.02 -32.13
CA SER A 541 -5.18 24.22 -31.65
C SER A 541 -5.84 23.02 -30.99
N ASN A 542 -5.42 21.83 -31.36
CA ASN A 542 -6.03 20.55 -31.05
C ASN A 542 -5.02 19.62 -30.34
N ALA A 543 -3.97 20.22 -29.74
CA ALA A 543 -2.90 19.50 -29.05
C ALA A 543 -3.41 18.51 -27.99
N PHE A 544 -4.49 18.83 -27.25
CA PHE A 544 -5.04 18.02 -26.15
C PHE A 544 -6.54 17.77 -26.29
N SER A 545 -6.95 17.27 -27.45
CA SER A 545 -8.38 17.08 -27.75
C SER A 545 -9.05 15.97 -26.92
N LYS A 546 -8.32 15.06 -26.27
CA LYS A 546 -8.91 14.03 -25.39
C LYS A 546 -8.49 14.11 -23.92
N LEU A 547 -7.70 15.11 -23.54
CA LEU A 547 -7.16 15.19 -22.18
C LEU A 547 -8.30 15.43 -21.20
N LYS A 548 -8.46 14.55 -20.21
CA LYS A 548 -9.50 14.60 -19.18
C LYS A 548 -8.97 15.01 -17.83
N THR A 549 -7.74 14.64 -17.49
CA THR A 549 -7.20 14.84 -16.14
C THR A 549 -5.82 15.48 -16.17
N LEU A 550 -5.65 16.54 -15.36
CA LEU A 550 -4.39 17.20 -15.10
C LEU A 550 -4.13 17.24 -13.59
N VAL A 551 -3.02 16.64 -13.16
CA VAL A 551 -2.57 16.63 -11.76
C VAL A 551 -1.21 17.31 -11.66
N VAL A 552 -1.10 18.32 -10.80
CA VAL A 552 0.14 19.08 -10.55
C VAL A 552 0.40 19.17 -9.05
N GLU A 553 1.47 18.56 -8.57
CA GLU A 553 1.75 18.39 -7.13
C GLU A 553 3.17 18.88 -6.81
N TYR A 554 3.38 19.56 -5.68
CA TYR A 554 4.72 19.87 -5.14
C TYR A 554 5.65 20.57 -6.17
N CYS A 555 5.16 21.62 -6.84
CA CYS A 555 5.95 22.35 -7.86
C CYS A 555 6.29 23.77 -7.38
N GLU A 556 7.49 23.93 -6.80
CA GLU A 556 7.83 25.12 -6.01
C GLU A 556 8.05 26.43 -6.79
N LYS A 557 8.50 26.39 -8.05
CA LYS A 557 8.71 27.61 -8.88
C LYS A 557 7.62 27.91 -9.89
N LEU A 558 6.63 27.02 -10.03
CA LEU A 558 5.55 27.19 -10.99
C LEU A 558 4.66 28.37 -10.57
N GLN A 559 4.48 29.36 -11.46
CA GLN A 559 3.70 30.56 -11.16
C GLN A 559 2.25 30.48 -11.65
N SER A 560 2.02 29.79 -12.77
CA SER A 560 0.70 29.58 -13.38
C SER A 560 0.57 28.23 -14.05
N ILE A 561 -0.63 27.63 -14.01
CA ILE A 561 -0.94 26.40 -14.77
C ILE A 561 -1.20 26.74 -16.24
N PHE A 562 -2.07 27.71 -16.47
CA PHE A 562 -2.40 28.22 -17.81
C PHE A 562 -1.99 29.69 -17.90
N SER A 563 -0.86 29.94 -18.58
CA SER A 563 -0.25 31.27 -18.67
C SER A 563 -0.92 32.21 -19.69
N SER A 564 -1.83 31.69 -20.54
CA SER A 564 -2.55 32.50 -21.54
C SER A 564 -3.93 31.93 -21.89
N TYR A 565 -4.77 32.77 -22.50
CA TYR A 565 -6.01 32.31 -23.14
C TYR A 565 -5.74 31.27 -24.24
N THR A 566 -4.70 31.49 -25.04
CA THR A 566 -4.33 30.62 -26.16
C THR A 566 -4.10 29.18 -25.69
N ILE A 567 -3.32 28.99 -24.61
CA ILE A 567 -3.05 27.67 -24.07
C ILE A 567 -4.31 27.05 -23.47
N LEU A 568 -5.12 27.81 -22.74
CA LEU A 568 -6.36 27.32 -22.13
C LEU A 568 -7.33 26.76 -23.19
N THR A 569 -7.48 27.44 -24.33
CA THR A 569 -8.37 26.97 -25.42
C THR A 569 -7.95 25.64 -26.06
N ARG A 570 -6.77 25.10 -25.74
CA ARG A 570 -6.28 23.80 -26.21
C ARG A 570 -6.82 22.62 -25.40
N PHE A 571 -7.37 22.87 -24.20
CA PHE A 571 -7.77 21.85 -23.22
C PHE A 571 -9.30 21.77 -23.04
N GLN A 572 -10.06 21.79 -24.15
CA GLN A 572 -11.51 21.96 -24.09
C GLN A 572 -12.26 20.80 -23.40
N ASN A 573 -11.69 19.59 -23.46
CA ASN A 573 -12.29 18.37 -22.90
C ASN A 573 -11.73 18.00 -21.51
N LEU A 574 -10.99 18.91 -20.88
CA LEU A 574 -10.43 18.69 -19.55
C LEU A 574 -11.55 18.66 -18.51
N GLU A 575 -11.71 17.53 -17.83
CA GLU A 575 -12.80 17.27 -16.88
C GLU A 575 -12.35 17.52 -15.42
N LYS A 576 -11.08 17.28 -15.10
CA LYS A 576 -10.54 17.37 -13.73
C LYS A 576 -9.18 18.05 -13.69
N ILE A 577 -9.04 19.04 -12.80
CA ILE A 577 -7.78 19.66 -12.42
C ILE A 577 -7.55 19.47 -10.93
N THR A 578 -6.37 18.97 -10.55
CA THR A 578 -5.93 18.89 -9.16
C THR A 578 -4.57 19.54 -9.02
N VAL A 579 -4.47 20.55 -8.16
CA VAL A 579 -3.23 21.26 -7.85
C VAL A 579 -2.98 21.24 -6.35
N THR A 580 -1.85 20.69 -5.93
CA THR A 580 -1.55 20.47 -4.51
C THR A 580 -0.14 20.90 -4.16
N ASN A 581 0.01 21.71 -3.11
CA ASN A 581 1.30 22.04 -2.50
C ASN A 581 2.32 22.70 -3.47
N CYS A 582 1.88 23.62 -4.34
CA CYS A 582 2.77 24.40 -5.22
C CYS A 582 3.10 25.77 -4.60
N GLY A 583 4.26 25.90 -3.95
CA GLY A 583 4.59 27.06 -3.11
C GLY A 583 4.68 28.43 -3.80
N SER A 584 4.92 28.51 -5.12
CA SER A 584 4.97 29.78 -5.86
C SER A 584 3.79 30.06 -6.78
N LEU A 585 2.80 29.17 -6.83
CA LEU A 585 1.66 29.33 -7.72
C LEU A 585 0.84 30.55 -7.29
N GLN A 586 0.65 31.51 -8.20
CA GLN A 586 -0.10 32.73 -7.93
C GLN A 586 -1.51 32.71 -8.53
N VAL A 587 -1.66 32.06 -9.69
CA VAL A 587 -2.92 31.98 -10.44
C VAL A 587 -3.03 30.64 -11.18
N VAL A 588 -4.22 30.05 -11.23
CA VAL A 588 -4.45 28.83 -12.02
C VAL A 588 -4.68 29.20 -13.48
N PHE A 589 -5.62 30.12 -13.73
CA PHE A 589 -6.03 30.58 -15.06
C PHE A 589 -5.63 32.04 -15.28
N HIS A 590 -4.55 32.27 -16.03
CA HIS A 590 -4.12 33.61 -16.41
C HIS A 590 -4.72 34.03 -17.77
N VAL A 591 -5.77 34.86 -17.74
CA VAL A 591 -6.55 35.25 -18.93
C VAL A 591 -6.51 36.78 -19.08
N GLN A 592 -5.43 37.31 -19.64
CA GLN A 592 -5.36 38.74 -19.98
C GLN A 592 -6.21 39.07 -21.22
N GLU A 593 -6.84 40.25 -21.19
CA GLU A 593 -7.72 40.77 -22.24
C GLU A 593 -7.06 40.73 -23.62
N PHE A 594 -7.67 40.01 -24.56
CA PHE A 594 -7.42 40.18 -25.98
C PHE A 594 -8.68 40.78 -26.61
N ASN A 595 -8.54 41.93 -27.27
CA ASN A 595 -9.61 42.54 -28.06
C ASN A 595 -10.02 41.57 -29.19
N PHE A 596 -11.15 40.89 -29.04
CA PHE A 596 -11.78 40.17 -30.15
C PHE A 596 -12.39 41.18 -31.12
N SER A 597 -11.87 41.25 -32.34
CA SER A 597 -12.55 41.92 -33.45
C SER A 597 -13.42 40.97 -34.29
N GLU A 598 -13.44 39.66 -34.03
CA GLU A 598 -14.24 38.70 -34.83
C GLU A 598 -14.77 37.50 -34.03
N ALA A 599 -16.10 37.28 -34.16
CA ALA A 599 -16.90 36.06 -33.91
C ALA A 599 -17.60 35.87 -32.54
N ASN A 600 -18.95 35.99 -32.61
CA ASN A 600 -19.99 35.75 -31.60
C ASN A 600 -20.16 34.28 -31.14
N SER A 601 -19.10 33.54 -30.82
CA SER A 601 -19.24 32.15 -30.31
C SER A 601 -18.76 32.02 -28.86
N THR A 602 -19.69 31.90 -27.91
CA THR A 602 -19.41 31.47 -26.53
C THR A 602 -18.83 30.06 -26.56
N ARG A 603 -17.69 29.84 -25.89
CA ARG A 603 -17.06 28.51 -25.73
C ARG A 603 -17.26 28.01 -24.30
N THR A 604 -17.74 26.78 -24.18
CA THR A 604 -17.96 26.12 -22.88
C THR A 604 -16.81 25.17 -22.59
N PHE A 605 -16.20 25.32 -21.41
CA PHE A 605 -15.16 24.42 -20.91
C PHE A 605 -15.81 23.21 -20.22
N GLN A 606 -15.34 21.99 -20.52
CA GLN A 606 -15.92 20.74 -19.99
C GLN A 606 -15.47 20.39 -18.55
N LEU A 607 -14.81 21.32 -17.86
CA LEU A 607 -14.29 21.10 -16.51
C LEU A 607 -15.42 20.81 -15.54
N ARG A 608 -15.36 19.67 -14.86
CA ARG A 608 -16.33 19.19 -13.86
C ARG A 608 -15.81 19.33 -12.44
N GLU A 609 -14.50 19.17 -12.23
CA GLU A 609 -13.89 19.18 -10.90
C GLU A 609 -12.61 20.03 -10.87
N LEU A 610 -12.54 20.94 -9.89
CA LEU A 610 -11.35 21.73 -9.57
C LEU A 610 -10.99 21.53 -8.10
N VAL A 611 -9.79 21.00 -7.85
CA VAL A 611 -9.24 20.77 -6.50
C VAL A 611 -7.95 21.57 -6.34
N LEU A 612 -7.91 22.45 -5.34
CA LEU A 612 -6.78 23.31 -5.01
C LEU A 612 -6.45 23.13 -3.52
N THR A 613 -5.26 22.64 -3.20
CA THR A 613 -4.89 22.34 -1.81
C THR A 613 -3.49 22.87 -1.50
N GLN A 614 -3.31 23.53 -0.36
CA GLN A 614 -2.00 24.00 0.13
C GLN A 614 -1.27 24.92 -0.87
N LEU A 615 -1.89 26.03 -1.28
CA LEU A 615 -1.32 26.97 -2.26
C LEU A 615 -1.04 28.33 -1.61
N PRO A 616 0.10 28.48 -0.90
CA PRO A 616 0.32 29.60 0.04
C PRO A 616 0.43 30.97 -0.62
N LYS A 617 0.88 31.06 -1.88
CA LYS A 617 1.00 32.33 -2.63
C LYS A 617 -0.11 32.60 -3.64
N MET A 618 -1.09 31.70 -3.76
CA MET A 618 -2.17 31.84 -4.73
C MET A 618 -3.05 33.02 -4.32
N LYS A 619 -3.24 34.01 -5.20
CA LYS A 619 -4.04 35.21 -4.91
C LYS A 619 -5.43 35.15 -5.52
N HIS A 620 -5.53 34.54 -6.70
CA HIS A 620 -6.75 34.42 -7.48
C HIS A 620 -6.76 33.07 -8.19
N VAL A 621 -7.92 32.45 -8.34
CA VAL A 621 -8.05 31.27 -9.21
C VAL A 621 -8.04 31.69 -10.69
N TRP A 622 -8.70 32.81 -11.01
CA TRP A 622 -8.73 33.44 -12.33
C TRP A 622 -8.14 34.86 -12.25
N SER A 623 -7.26 35.23 -13.18
CA SER A 623 -6.84 36.62 -13.38
C SER A 623 -7.39 37.17 -14.70
N GLY A 624 -7.92 38.39 -14.67
CA GLY A 624 -8.54 39.08 -15.81
C GLY A 624 -10.04 38.82 -15.96
N LEU A 625 -10.69 39.62 -16.81
CA LEU A 625 -12.13 39.54 -17.07
C LEU A 625 -12.40 38.58 -18.26
N PRO A 626 -13.15 37.48 -18.09
CA PRO A 626 -13.58 36.64 -19.21
C PRO A 626 -14.74 37.24 -20.02
N GLN A 627 -14.88 38.58 -20.08
CA GLN A 627 -16.11 39.29 -20.47
C GLN A 627 -16.69 38.93 -21.85
N VAL A 628 -15.97 38.23 -22.72
CA VAL A 628 -16.54 37.66 -23.95
C VAL A 628 -15.93 36.30 -24.24
N GLY A 629 -16.67 35.22 -23.93
CA GLY A 629 -16.51 33.94 -24.63
C GLY A 629 -16.08 32.70 -23.84
N LEU A 630 -15.78 32.79 -22.54
CA LEU A 630 -15.46 31.60 -21.70
C LEU A 630 -16.53 31.35 -20.63
N THR A 631 -17.05 30.13 -20.59
CA THR A 631 -18.01 29.69 -19.56
C THR A 631 -17.58 28.37 -18.92
N PHE A 632 -17.78 28.23 -17.60
CA PHE A 632 -17.52 27.02 -16.83
C PHE A 632 -18.82 26.31 -16.45
N GLU A 633 -19.73 26.16 -17.43
CA GLU A 633 -21.08 25.65 -17.21
C GLU A 633 -21.10 24.24 -16.62
N CYS A 634 -20.16 23.39 -17.03
CA CYS A 634 -20.09 21.97 -16.64
C CYS A 634 -19.50 21.74 -15.24
N LEU A 635 -19.05 22.78 -14.54
CA LEU A 635 -18.34 22.63 -13.26
C LEU A 635 -19.30 22.18 -12.17
N GLU A 636 -19.05 21.01 -11.58
CA GLU A 636 -19.91 20.36 -10.59
C GLU A 636 -19.34 20.46 -9.17
N ARG A 637 -18.01 20.41 -9.02
CA ARG A 637 -17.32 20.37 -7.74
C ARG A 637 -16.11 21.30 -7.71
N ILE A 638 -16.05 22.14 -6.69
CA ILE A 638 -14.90 22.99 -6.39
C ILE A 638 -14.47 22.74 -4.95
N LYS A 639 -13.20 22.43 -4.78
CA LYS A 639 -12.58 22.17 -3.48
C LYS A 639 -11.33 23.03 -3.33
N VAL A 640 -11.30 23.87 -2.30
CA VAL A 640 -10.16 24.74 -1.96
C VAL A 640 -9.80 24.53 -0.50
N GLU A 641 -8.56 24.14 -0.22
CA GLU A 641 -8.08 23.89 1.15
C GLU A 641 -6.71 24.56 1.36
N GLU A 642 -6.48 25.15 2.54
CA GLU A 642 -5.15 25.62 2.97
C GLU A 642 -4.51 26.64 1.99
N CYS A 643 -5.31 27.57 1.45
CA CYS A 643 -4.87 28.60 0.49
C CYS A 643 -4.84 30.00 1.15
N GLU A 644 -3.82 30.28 1.95
CA GLU A 644 -3.75 31.45 2.86
C GLU A 644 -3.74 32.84 2.20
N SER A 645 -3.22 32.95 0.97
CA SER A 645 -3.13 34.21 0.22
C SER A 645 -4.32 34.46 -0.71
N LEU A 646 -5.21 33.48 -0.87
CA LEU A 646 -6.31 33.56 -1.83
C LEU A 646 -7.31 34.60 -1.35
N LYS A 647 -7.52 35.69 -2.10
CA LYS A 647 -8.41 36.78 -1.65
C LYS A 647 -9.83 36.66 -2.20
N ILE A 648 -9.94 36.33 -3.48
CA ILE A 648 -11.21 36.25 -4.21
C ILE A 648 -11.27 34.89 -4.88
N LEU A 649 -12.37 34.17 -4.69
CA LEU A 649 -12.56 32.88 -5.33
C LEU A 649 -13.09 33.03 -6.76
N PHE A 650 -14.17 33.80 -6.96
CA PHE A 650 -14.80 34.05 -8.27
C PHE A 650 -15.05 35.53 -8.53
N THR A 651 -15.05 35.92 -9.81
CA THR A 651 -15.73 37.17 -10.23
C THR A 651 -17.20 36.91 -10.52
N SER A 652 -18.04 37.95 -10.47
CA SER A 652 -19.49 37.89 -10.72
C SER A 652 -19.84 37.24 -12.07
N SER A 653 -19.06 37.52 -13.13
CA SER A 653 -19.25 36.92 -14.46
C SER A 653 -18.96 35.40 -14.46
N VAL A 654 -17.86 34.97 -13.84
CA VAL A 654 -17.47 33.56 -13.73
C VAL A 654 -18.49 32.77 -12.92
N ALA A 655 -18.91 33.29 -11.76
CA ALA A 655 -19.88 32.64 -10.88
C ALA A 655 -21.25 32.44 -11.55
N LYS A 656 -21.73 33.41 -12.35
CA LYS A 656 -22.99 33.29 -13.11
C LYS A 656 -22.93 32.20 -14.19
N SER A 657 -21.74 31.90 -14.72
CA SER A 657 -21.58 30.87 -15.75
C SER A 657 -21.66 29.44 -15.20
N MET A 658 -21.41 29.23 -13.89
CA MET A 658 -21.33 27.91 -13.25
C MET A 658 -22.71 27.36 -12.85
N THR A 659 -23.56 27.07 -13.83
CA THR A 659 -24.96 26.68 -13.59
C THR A 659 -25.13 25.25 -13.05
N GLN A 660 -24.12 24.37 -13.22
CA GLN A 660 -24.16 22.97 -12.76
C GLN A 660 -23.44 22.71 -11.43
N LEU A 661 -22.95 23.75 -10.73
CA LEU A 661 -22.20 23.57 -9.50
C LEU A 661 -23.09 22.93 -8.41
N LYS A 662 -22.67 21.76 -7.92
CA LYS A 662 -23.36 20.97 -6.88
C LYS A 662 -22.67 21.08 -5.52
N GLU A 663 -21.36 21.22 -5.52
CA GLU A 663 -20.54 21.24 -4.31
C GLU A 663 -19.46 22.33 -4.35
N LEU A 664 -19.46 23.16 -3.32
CA LEU A 664 -18.44 24.17 -3.06
C LEU A 664 -17.88 23.97 -1.65
N LEU A 665 -16.63 23.53 -1.57
CA LEU A 665 -15.91 23.34 -0.32
C LEU A 665 -14.71 24.28 -0.27
N VAL A 666 -14.67 25.14 0.75
CA VAL A 666 -13.55 26.04 1.04
C VAL A 666 -13.19 25.86 2.52
N TRP A 667 -11.97 25.41 2.77
CA TRP A 667 -11.44 25.14 4.10
C TRP A 667 -10.12 25.89 4.33
N ASP A 668 -9.94 26.47 5.52
CA ASP A 668 -8.67 27.06 6.00
C ASP A 668 -7.95 27.92 4.96
N SER A 669 -8.65 28.91 4.41
CA SER A 669 -8.17 29.70 3.27
C SER A 669 -8.35 31.20 3.52
N GLY A 670 -7.50 32.01 2.91
CA GLY A 670 -7.45 33.47 3.10
C GLY A 670 -8.57 34.28 2.45
N VAL A 671 -9.63 33.61 1.98
CA VAL A 671 -10.66 34.20 1.11
C VAL A 671 -11.36 35.35 1.83
N GLU A 672 -11.32 36.54 1.23
CA GLU A 672 -12.02 37.74 1.70
C GLU A 672 -13.44 37.81 1.12
N GLU A 673 -13.61 37.43 -0.15
CA GLU A 673 -14.90 37.42 -0.86
C GLU A 673 -15.03 36.15 -1.71
N ILE A 674 -16.16 35.45 -1.61
CA ILE A 674 -16.43 34.28 -2.47
C ILE A 674 -16.69 34.74 -3.90
N VAL A 675 -17.57 35.74 -4.09
CA VAL A 675 -17.88 36.34 -5.39
C VAL A 675 -17.66 37.85 -5.33
N ALA A 676 -16.67 38.35 -6.07
CA ALA A 676 -16.39 39.78 -6.22
C ALA A 676 -17.18 40.39 -7.39
N GLU A 677 -17.72 41.61 -7.21
CA GLU A 677 -18.36 42.37 -8.28
C GLU A 677 -17.33 43.09 -9.16
N GLU A 678 -17.66 43.27 -10.44
CA GLU A 678 -16.79 43.92 -11.42
C GLU A 678 -17.22 45.39 -11.61
N ASP A 679 -16.30 46.33 -11.41
CA ASP A 679 -16.53 47.77 -11.65
C ASP A 679 -16.68 48.03 -13.16
N GLY A 680 -17.86 48.46 -13.61
CA GLY A 680 -18.04 49.03 -14.96
C GLY A 680 -19.11 48.41 -15.87
N VAL A 681 -19.81 47.34 -15.45
CA VAL A 681 -20.97 46.83 -16.21
C VAL A 681 -22.26 47.34 -15.57
N GLY A 682 -22.90 48.31 -16.23
CA GLY A 682 -24.19 48.86 -15.81
C GLY A 682 -25.19 47.76 -15.44
N THR A 683 -25.82 47.93 -14.28
CA THR A 683 -27.02 47.22 -13.76
C THR A 683 -27.55 46.11 -14.68
N SER A 684 -26.86 44.96 -14.73
CA SER A 684 -27.45 43.73 -15.24
C SER A 684 -28.28 43.12 -14.12
N GLU A 685 -29.54 42.84 -14.46
CA GLU A 685 -30.58 42.27 -13.60
C GLU A 685 -30.06 41.05 -12.82
N GLY A 686 -30.56 40.88 -11.59
CA GLY A 686 -30.06 39.88 -10.63
C GLY A 686 -30.19 38.44 -11.12
N GLY A 687 -29.10 37.89 -11.66
CA GLY A 687 -28.96 36.46 -11.91
C GLY A 687 -28.61 35.70 -10.62
N LEU A 688 -29.16 34.50 -10.46
CA LEU A 688 -28.87 33.59 -9.35
C LEU A 688 -27.48 32.95 -9.50
N PHE A 689 -26.67 32.96 -8.44
CA PHE A 689 -25.43 32.18 -8.39
C PHE A 689 -25.74 30.71 -7.99
N PHE A 690 -25.11 29.76 -8.69
CA PHE A 690 -25.09 28.33 -8.35
C PHE A 690 -26.50 27.71 -8.10
N PRO A 691 -27.42 27.72 -9.10
CA PRO A 691 -28.80 27.28 -8.92
C PRO A 691 -28.97 25.78 -8.57
N ARG A 692 -27.93 24.96 -8.80
CA ARG A 692 -27.91 23.51 -8.51
C ARG A 692 -27.09 23.12 -7.28
N LEU A 693 -26.68 24.10 -6.46
CA LEU A 693 -25.85 23.86 -5.28
C LEU A 693 -26.60 23.01 -4.25
N THR A 694 -25.99 21.89 -3.85
CA THR A 694 -26.53 20.94 -2.86
C THR A 694 -25.71 20.89 -1.58
N ASP A 695 -24.40 21.17 -1.66
CA ASP A 695 -23.48 21.17 -0.53
C ASP A 695 -22.58 22.42 -0.57
N LEU A 696 -22.70 23.26 0.45
CA LEU A 696 -21.88 24.45 0.64
C LEU A 696 -21.16 24.36 1.98
N ARG A 697 -19.83 24.30 1.94
CA ARG A 697 -18.98 24.25 3.14
C ARG A 697 -17.94 25.36 3.11
N LEU A 698 -18.06 26.30 4.05
CA LEU A 698 -17.16 27.44 4.23
C LEU A 698 -16.60 27.37 5.66
N LEU A 699 -15.43 26.77 5.82
CA LEU A 699 -14.91 26.34 7.12
C LEU A 699 -13.54 26.99 7.38
N GLU A 700 -13.36 27.57 8.56
CA GLU A 700 -12.09 28.21 8.98
C GLU A 700 -11.59 29.29 7.99
N LEU A 701 -12.43 30.27 7.62
CA LEU A 701 -12.08 31.31 6.64
C LEU A 701 -11.85 32.69 7.29
N PRO A 702 -10.78 32.92 8.09
CA PRO A 702 -10.68 34.03 9.04
C PRO A 702 -10.79 35.45 8.46
N LYS A 703 -10.61 35.61 7.14
CA LYS A 703 -10.65 36.91 6.45
C LYS A 703 -11.96 37.16 5.69
N LEU A 704 -12.91 36.21 5.69
CA LEU A 704 -14.14 36.29 4.90
C LEU A 704 -15.03 37.45 5.39
N LYS A 705 -15.40 38.34 4.47
CA LYS A 705 -16.22 39.53 4.71
C LYS A 705 -17.62 39.46 4.12
N SER A 706 -17.78 38.74 3.00
CA SER A 706 -19.09 38.58 2.36
C SER A 706 -19.10 37.38 1.39
N PHE A 707 -20.28 36.83 1.14
CA PHE A 707 -20.47 35.85 0.08
C PHE A 707 -20.60 36.53 -1.29
N SER A 708 -21.51 37.51 -1.41
CA SER A 708 -21.74 38.33 -2.60
C SER A 708 -22.47 39.63 -2.25
N SER A 709 -22.35 40.67 -3.08
CA SER A 709 -23.06 41.95 -2.89
C SER A 709 -24.59 41.86 -3.07
N LYS A 710 -25.05 40.85 -3.81
CA LYS A 710 -26.47 40.53 -4.08
C LYS A 710 -26.85 39.21 -3.41
N THR A 711 -28.05 39.12 -2.88
CA THR A 711 -28.58 37.89 -2.28
C THR A 711 -28.96 36.85 -3.35
N SER A 712 -28.38 35.64 -3.28
CA SER A 712 -28.79 34.49 -4.10
C SER A 712 -29.61 33.48 -3.29
N THR A 713 -30.54 32.80 -3.94
CA THR A 713 -31.35 31.72 -3.34
C THR A 713 -30.88 30.35 -3.85
N TRP A 714 -30.73 29.37 -2.95
CA TRP A 714 -30.32 27.99 -3.30
C TRP A 714 -31.40 26.96 -3.00
N PRO A 715 -32.34 26.71 -3.92
CA PRO A 715 -33.51 25.88 -3.66
C PRO A 715 -33.20 24.39 -3.44
N LEU A 716 -32.03 23.90 -3.89
CA LEU A 716 -31.62 22.49 -3.80
C LEU A 716 -30.61 22.22 -2.68
N LEU A 717 -30.30 23.24 -1.86
CA LEU A 717 -29.29 23.12 -0.81
C LEU A 717 -29.75 22.13 0.27
N LYS A 718 -28.92 21.13 0.52
CA LYS A 718 -29.13 20.12 1.56
C LYS A 718 -28.18 20.28 2.74
N GLN A 719 -26.94 20.69 2.45
CA GLN A 719 -25.87 20.78 3.42
C GLN A 719 -25.32 22.21 3.41
N LEU A 720 -25.40 22.90 4.56
CA LEU A 720 -24.85 24.24 4.73
C LEU A 720 -23.97 24.27 5.97
N ARG A 721 -22.65 24.14 5.79
CA ARG A 721 -21.69 24.17 6.89
C ARG A 721 -20.83 25.41 6.80
N VAL A 722 -21.22 26.44 7.53
CA VAL A 722 -20.49 27.72 7.56
C VAL A 722 -19.98 27.93 8.97
N ARG A 723 -18.67 28.14 9.12
CA ARG A 723 -18.06 28.47 10.40
C ARG A 723 -17.77 29.97 10.40
N PRO A 724 -18.60 30.80 11.04
CA PRO A 724 -18.41 32.24 11.01
C PRO A 724 -17.12 32.65 11.71
N CYS A 725 -16.47 33.65 11.13
CA CYS A 725 -15.34 34.35 11.73
C CYS A 725 -15.83 35.20 12.91
N SER A 726 -14.93 35.54 13.83
CA SER A 726 -15.20 36.37 15.02
C SER A 726 -15.76 37.79 14.78
N LYS A 727 -16.07 38.15 13.52
CA LYS A 727 -16.57 39.47 13.10
C LYS A 727 -17.90 39.44 12.34
N MET A 728 -18.49 38.27 12.08
CA MET A 728 -19.72 38.14 11.27
C MET A 728 -20.65 37.05 11.80
N ARG A 729 -21.95 37.21 11.54
CA ARG A 729 -22.97 36.18 11.79
C ARG A 729 -23.23 35.36 10.53
N SER A 730 -23.66 34.11 10.67
CA SER A 730 -24.02 33.31 9.50
C SER A 730 -25.36 33.78 8.92
N PHE A 731 -26.35 34.04 9.79
CA PHE A 731 -27.71 34.37 9.38
C PHE A 731 -28.19 35.72 9.90
N SER A 732 -28.99 36.42 9.09
CA SER A 732 -29.91 37.47 9.53
C SER A 732 -31.34 36.91 9.58
N PHE A 733 -32.01 37.11 10.71
CA PHE A 733 -33.42 36.77 10.90
C PHE A 733 -34.23 38.07 10.87
N ALA A 734 -35.32 38.12 10.09
CA ALA A 734 -36.23 39.25 10.15
C ALA A 734 -36.92 39.30 11.52
N CYS A 735 -36.95 40.48 12.15
CA CYS A 735 -37.57 40.65 13.45
C CYS A 735 -39.10 40.72 13.28
N GLU A 736 -39.82 39.69 13.72
CA GLU A 736 -41.28 39.73 13.84
C GLU A 736 -41.70 40.48 15.12
N CYS A 737 -41.44 41.78 15.23
CA CYS A 737 -42.03 42.61 16.28
C CYS A 737 -42.08 44.08 15.87
N GLN A 738 -43.29 44.59 15.57
CA GLN A 738 -43.54 46.02 15.41
C GLN A 738 -43.51 46.82 16.73
N ASN A 739 -43.27 46.19 17.90
CA ASN A 739 -43.45 46.86 19.21
C ASN A 739 -42.33 46.70 20.26
N CYS A 740 -41.13 46.21 19.90
CA CYS A 740 -40.02 46.15 20.88
C CYS A 740 -39.05 47.32 20.69
N GLN A 741 -39.46 48.52 21.10
CA GLN A 741 -38.51 49.57 21.48
C GLN A 741 -38.13 49.37 22.94
N GLY A 742 -36.94 48.81 23.19
CA GLY A 742 -36.31 48.91 24.51
C GLY A 742 -35.74 47.63 25.10
N THR A 743 -34.76 47.03 24.45
CA THR A 743 -33.59 46.44 25.13
C THR A 743 -32.46 46.30 24.11
N ILE A 744 -31.24 46.60 24.54
CA ILE A 744 -30.04 46.83 23.73
C ILE A 744 -29.86 45.75 22.66
N ALA A 745 -30.29 46.04 21.42
CA ALA A 745 -29.85 45.31 20.25
C ALA A 745 -28.36 45.61 20.08
N SER A 746 -27.52 44.58 20.07
CA SER A 746 -26.13 44.73 19.64
C SER A 746 -26.14 45.11 18.14
N GLU A 747 -26.19 46.41 17.86
CA GLU A 747 -26.02 46.95 16.52
C GLU A 747 -24.64 46.54 15.96
N ASN A 748 -24.61 46.20 14.66
CA ASN A 748 -23.44 46.25 13.76
C ASN A 748 -22.55 45.01 13.48
N GLN A 749 -23.09 43.78 13.36
CA GLN A 749 -22.36 42.71 12.62
C GLN A 749 -23.10 42.27 11.35
N PRO A 750 -22.44 42.28 10.16
CA PRO A 750 -23.05 41.83 8.92
C PRO A 750 -23.24 40.30 8.90
N ALA A 751 -24.34 39.85 8.29
CA ALA A 751 -24.67 38.44 8.12
C ALA A 751 -24.28 37.93 6.73
N LEU A 752 -23.85 36.67 6.62
CA LEU A 752 -23.51 36.06 5.32
C LEU A 752 -24.76 35.68 4.50
N PHE A 753 -25.83 35.27 5.16
CA PHE A 753 -27.06 34.77 4.53
C PHE A 753 -28.31 35.39 5.16
N SER A 754 -29.35 35.63 4.34
CA SER A 754 -30.69 35.94 4.85
C SER A 754 -31.43 34.63 5.13
N PHE A 755 -31.95 34.46 6.35
CA PHE A 755 -32.61 33.22 6.77
C PHE A 755 -33.76 32.84 5.82
N GLU A 756 -34.63 33.78 5.46
CA GLU A 756 -35.80 33.56 4.59
C GLU A 756 -35.46 33.07 3.16
N GLN A 757 -34.24 33.35 2.68
CA GLN A 757 -33.83 33.07 1.29
C GLN A 757 -33.08 31.75 1.14
N VAL A 758 -32.57 31.17 2.25
CA VAL A 758 -31.68 30.00 2.27
C VAL A 758 -32.38 28.75 2.82
N ILE A 759 -33.71 28.76 3.02
CA ILE A 759 -34.44 27.60 3.59
C ILE A 759 -35.15 26.74 2.52
N PRO A 760 -34.47 25.69 2.02
CA PRO A 760 -35.05 24.39 1.71
C PRO A 760 -34.96 23.43 2.92
N PRO A 761 -35.39 22.16 2.82
CA PRO A 761 -35.26 21.18 3.91
C PRO A 761 -33.80 20.76 4.10
N LEU A 762 -32.98 21.61 4.73
CA LEU A 762 -31.59 21.31 5.08
C LEU A 762 -31.53 20.02 5.91
N GLU A 763 -30.62 19.13 5.51
CA GLU A 763 -30.28 17.89 6.19
C GLU A 763 -29.11 18.11 7.15
N ALA A 764 -28.21 19.07 6.87
CA ALA A 764 -27.18 19.50 7.80
C ALA A 764 -26.92 21.01 7.83
N LEU A 765 -26.56 21.51 9.01
CA LEU A 765 -26.41 22.94 9.30
C LEU A 765 -25.31 23.19 10.33
N THR A 766 -24.53 24.26 10.14
CA THR A 766 -23.68 24.83 11.20
C THR A 766 -24.34 26.07 11.79
N LEU A 767 -24.35 26.19 13.13
CA LEU A 767 -24.85 27.36 13.86
C LEU A 767 -23.77 27.91 14.80
N SER A 768 -23.60 29.24 14.81
CA SER A 768 -22.82 29.95 15.83
C SER A 768 -23.65 30.33 17.04
N ARG A 769 -22.98 30.84 18.07
CA ARG A 769 -23.65 31.45 19.23
C ARG A 769 -24.62 32.56 18.85
N GLU A 770 -24.21 33.48 17.98
CA GLU A 770 -25.09 34.58 17.58
C GLU A 770 -26.27 34.09 16.76
N ASP A 771 -26.06 33.10 15.89
CA ASP A 771 -27.13 32.49 15.09
C ASP A 771 -28.19 31.88 16.03
N VAL A 772 -27.76 31.13 17.04
CA VAL A 772 -28.65 30.53 18.05
C VAL A 772 -29.41 31.59 18.85
N ALA A 773 -28.76 32.69 19.25
CA ALA A 773 -29.39 33.74 20.05
C ALA A 773 -30.45 34.54 19.28
N THR A 774 -30.29 34.68 17.97
CA THR A 774 -31.18 35.46 17.09
C THR A 774 -32.26 34.62 16.41
N MET A 775 -32.14 33.30 16.51
CA MET A 775 -33.08 32.35 15.93
C MET A 775 -34.49 32.45 16.57
N PRO A 776 -35.58 32.48 15.78
CA PRO A 776 -36.96 32.53 16.27
C PRO A 776 -37.27 31.40 17.26
N GLN A 777 -37.90 31.73 18.39
CA GLN A 777 -38.15 30.78 19.48
C GLN A 777 -39.01 29.57 19.07
N HIS A 778 -39.91 29.74 18.10
CA HIS A 778 -40.87 28.72 17.69
C HIS A 778 -40.43 27.86 16.48
N TYR A 779 -39.26 28.12 15.90
CA TYR A 779 -38.83 27.42 14.69
C TYR A 779 -38.22 26.03 15.01
N ILE A 780 -38.69 24.98 14.33
CA ILE A 780 -38.25 23.59 14.52
C ILE A 780 -37.68 23.05 13.21
N PHE A 781 -36.44 22.56 13.25
CA PHE A 781 -35.75 21.95 12.13
C PHE A 781 -36.13 20.47 11.96
N ARG A 782 -37.26 20.21 11.31
CA ARG A 782 -37.81 18.84 11.20
C ARG A 782 -36.97 17.88 10.34
N ASN A 783 -36.25 18.39 9.34
CA ASN A 783 -35.49 17.57 8.38
C ASN A 783 -33.98 17.49 8.70
N LEU A 784 -33.53 18.25 9.70
CA LEU A 784 -32.11 18.32 10.05
C LEU A 784 -31.69 17.04 10.78
N ARG A 785 -30.69 16.35 10.22
CA ARG A 785 -30.09 15.14 10.78
C ARG A 785 -28.70 15.41 11.35
N ALA A 786 -27.97 16.39 10.83
CA ALA A 786 -26.64 16.72 11.30
C ALA A 786 -26.51 18.19 11.70
N LEU A 787 -26.07 18.44 12.93
CA LEU A 787 -25.89 19.79 13.48
C LEU A 787 -24.43 19.98 13.88
N THR A 788 -23.83 21.05 13.41
CA THR A 788 -22.52 21.51 13.88
C THR A 788 -22.70 22.79 14.70
N LEU A 789 -22.22 22.79 15.94
CA LEU A 789 -22.17 23.96 16.82
C LEU A 789 -20.72 24.42 16.93
N GLY A 790 -20.46 25.73 16.79
CA GLY A 790 -19.09 26.22 16.96
C GLY A 790 -18.95 27.70 17.24
N CYS A 791 -17.72 28.11 17.61
CA CYS A 791 -17.33 29.48 17.93
C CYS A 791 -17.92 30.03 19.25
N TYR A 792 -18.07 29.18 20.28
CA TYR A 792 -18.49 29.60 21.62
C TYR A 792 -17.29 29.90 22.51
N HIS A 793 -16.80 31.14 22.53
CA HIS A 793 -15.55 31.51 23.20
C HIS A 793 -15.67 32.07 24.62
N ASP A 794 -16.87 32.42 25.08
CA ASP A 794 -17.10 32.95 26.44
C ASP A 794 -17.05 31.84 27.49
N GLU A 795 -16.23 32.03 28.54
CA GLU A 795 -15.93 31.04 29.60
C GLU A 795 -17.12 30.66 30.51
N ASN A 796 -18.30 31.27 30.33
CA ASN A 796 -19.43 31.16 31.28
C ASN A 796 -20.80 30.83 30.66
N VAL A 797 -20.86 30.33 29.42
CA VAL A 797 -22.16 30.04 28.78
C VAL A 797 -22.35 28.54 28.57
N ALA A 798 -23.22 27.95 29.38
CA ALA A 798 -23.87 26.67 29.14
C ALA A 798 -24.78 26.78 27.90
N VAL A 799 -24.42 26.17 26.77
CA VAL A 799 -25.15 26.37 25.50
C VAL A 799 -26.12 25.26 25.21
N LEU A 800 -25.74 23.99 25.42
CA LEU A 800 -26.63 22.84 25.25
C LEU A 800 -27.64 22.74 26.41
N SER A 801 -28.24 23.87 26.79
CA SER A 801 -29.44 23.90 27.59
C SER A 801 -30.54 23.12 26.86
N ASN A 802 -31.36 22.41 27.64
CA ASN A 802 -32.47 21.57 27.16
C ASN A 802 -33.34 22.26 26.08
N PHE A 803 -33.46 23.60 26.15
CA PHE A 803 -34.20 24.44 25.22
C PHE A 803 -33.72 24.43 23.75
N LEU A 804 -32.43 24.23 23.48
CA LEU A 804 -31.92 24.19 22.09
C LEU A 804 -32.16 22.83 21.43
N LEU A 805 -32.03 21.76 22.21
CA LEU A 805 -32.14 20.39 21.69
C LEU A 805 -33.56 20.08 21.17
N HIS A 806 -34.61 20.64 21.80
CA HIS A 806 -35.99 20.50 21.31
C HIS A 806 -36.21 20.98 19.88
N ARG A 807 -35.36 21.87 19.37
CA ARG A 807 -35.48 22.43 18.03
C ARG A 807 -35.02 21.46 16.94
N PHE A 808 -34.39 20.34 17.31
CA PHE A 808 -33.79 19.35 16.41
C PHE A 808 -34.24 17.91 16.77
N PRO A 809 -35.53 17.57 16.55
CA PRO A 809 -36.11 16.32 17.04
C PRO A 809 -35.59 15.04 16.37
N ASN A 810 -34.95 15.15 15.19
CA ASN A 810 -34.50 14.03 14.37
C ASN A 810 -32.96 14.02 14.22
N LEU A 811 -32.23 14.55 15.21
CA LEU A 811 -30.78 14.70 15.13
C LEU A 811 -30.07 13.34 15.24
N GLU A 812 -29.27 13.01 14.23
CA GLU A 812 -28.45 11.79 14.14
C GLU A 812 -26.96 12.08 14.40
N GLU A 813 -26.47 13.28 14.03
CA GLU A 813 -25.08 13.70 14.20
C GLU A 813 -24.98 15.05 14.91
N LEU A 814 -24.15 15.13 15.95
CA LEU A 814 -23.82 16.37 16.65
C LEU A 814 -22.29 16.57 16.62
N ILE A 815 -21.87 17.68 16.04
CA ILE A 815 -20.47 18.09 15.99
C ILE A 815 -20.30 19.40 16.77
N VAL A 816 -19.35 19.46 17.69
CA VAL A 816 -18.98 20.67 18.42
C VAL A 816 -17.56 21.04 18.05
N ILE A 817 -17.35 22.23 17.49
CA ILE A 817 -16.06 22.65 16.93
C ILE A 817 -15.60 24.02 17.46
N CYS A 818 -14.34 24.11 17.86
CA CYS A 818 -13.64 25.32 18.33
C CYS A 818 -14.51 26.22 19.20
N SER A 819 -14.69 25.74 20.43
CA SER A 819 -15.42 26.38 21.52
C SER A 819 -14.62 26.21 22.81
N SER A 820 -14.78 27.14 23.74
CA SER A 820 -14.10 27.20 25.03
C SER A 820 -14.86 26.44 26.12
N PHE A 821 -15.69 25.47 25.74
CA PHE A 821 -16.48 24.68 26.68
C PHE A 821 -15.57 23.87 27.61
N GLU A 822 -15.74 24.05 28.92
CA GLU A 822 -15.17 23.11 29.90
C GLU A 822 -15.93 21.79 29.92
N GLU A 823 -17.25 21.86 29.70
CA GLU A 823 -18.19 20.74 29.62
C GLU A 823 -19.16 20.94 28.45
N ILE A 824 -19.46 19.86 27.71
CA ILE A 824 -20.38 19.92 26.56
C ILE A 824 -21.84 20.03 27.02
N PHE A 825 -22.21 19.31 28.09
CA PHE A 825 -23.57 19.23 28.62
C PHE A 825 -23.60 19.59 30.11
N PRO A 826 -23.76 20.88 30.45
CA PRO A 826 -23.82 21.31 31.85
C PRO A 826 -25.16 20.93 32.48
N GLU A 827 -25.12 20.41 33.71
CA GLU A 827 -26.33 20.25 34.53
C GLU A 827 -26.63 21.58 35.23
N ASP A 828 -27.89 22.02 35.22
CA ASP A 828 -28.34 23.24 35.90
C ASP A 828 -28.17 23.10 37.42
N SER A 829 -26.96 23.32 37.93
CA SER A 829 -26.67 23.40 39.38
C SER A 829 -26.59 24.85 39.87
N SER A 830 -27.21 25.80 39.16
CA SER A 830 -27.30 27.18 39.63
C SER A 830 -28.71 27.50 40.15
N GLY A 831 -28.93 27.13 41.41
CA GLY A 831 -29.80 27.91 42.29
C GLY A 831 -29.21 29.30 42.50
N HIS A 832 -29.24 30.16 41.49
CA HIS A 832 -29.07 31.60 41.69
C HIS A 832 -30.41 32.19 42.12
N ARG A 833 -30.50 32.32 43.44
CA ARG A 833 -31.42 33.13 44.24
C ARG A 833 -31.69 34.48 43.54
N GLY A 834 -32.82 34.63 42.84
CA GLY A 834 -33.20 35.93 42.29
C GLY A 834 -34.26 36.01 41.19
N ALA A 835 -34.66 34.91 40.54
CA ALA A 835 -35.78 34.92 39.59
C ALA A 835 -36.85 33.91 40.03
N THR A 836 -38.09 34.38 40.13
CA THR A 836 -39.29 33.57 40.41
C THR A 836 -39.36 32.37 39.47
N PRO A 837 -39.50 31.13 40.00
CA PRO A 837 -39.75 29.98 39.16
C PRO A 837 -41.13 30.16 38.52
N CYS A 838 -41.16 30.35 37.20
CA CYS A 838 -42.41 30.19 36.47
C CYS A 838 -42.73 28.70 36.49
N GLU A 839 -43.89 28.40 37.06
CA GLU A 839 -44.47 27.08 37.24
C GLU A 839 -44.77 26.41 35.91
N GLU A 840 -43.77 25.79 35.29
CA GLU A 840 -44.00 24.61 34.45
C GLU A 840 -42.99 23.55 34.88
N LEU A 841 -43.53 22.48 35.46
CA LEU A 841 -42.82 21.26 35.79
C LEU A 841 -41.88 20.89 34.64
N ILE A 842 -40.60 20.79 34.97
CA ILE A 842 -39.51 20.44 34.07
C ILE A 842 -39.89 19.16 33.32
N ASP A 843 -40.31 19.30 32.05
CA ASP A 843 -40.61 18.18 31.18
C ASP A 843 -39.29 17.57 30.68
N MET A 844 -38.65 16.82 31.58
CA MET A 844 -37.37 16.12 31.38
C MET A 844 -37.43 15.05 30.27
N GLU A 845 -38.61 14.76 29.73
CA GLU A 845 -38.82 13.76 28.67
C GLU A 845 -38.41 14.29 27.28
N ASN A 846 -38.47 15.61 27.08
CA ASN A 846 -38.34 16.22 25.76
C ASN A 846 -36.87 16.35 25.23
N PRO A 847 -35.80 16.53 26.05
CA PRO A 847 -34.42 16.59 25.54
C PRO A 847 -33.91 15.20 25.18
N LEU A 848 -34.28 14.19 25.97
CA LEU A 848 -34.03 12.78 25.70
C LEU A 848 -34.70 12.34 24.40
N LYS A 849 -35.96 12.75 24.15
CA LYS A 849 -36.63 12.52 22.85
C LYS A 849 -35.91 13.16 21.66
N ALA A 850 -35.32 14.35 21.82
CA ALA A 850 -34.60 15.01 20.74
C ALA A 850 -33.26 14.34 20.40
N LEU A 851 -32.58 13.80 21.43
CA LEU A 851 -31.30 13.13 21.27
C LEU A 851 -31.40 11.62 21.07
N GLN A 852 -32.57 10.99 21.15
CA GLN A 852 -32.76 9.53 21.03
C GLN A 852 -32.25 8.92 19.72
N ASN A 853 -32.08 9.73 18.67
CA ASN A 853 -31.59 9.28 17.37
C ASN A 853 -30.09 9.57 17.18
N LEU A 854 -29.41 10.16 18.16
CA LEU A 854 -28.01 10.58 18.06
C LEU A 854 -27.09 9.36 18.01
N ARG A 855 -26.37 9.20 16.89
CA ARG A 855 -25.45 8.09 16.62
C ARG A 855 -24.00 8.55 16.56
N LEU A 856 -23.75 9.81 16.17
CA LEU A 856 -22.40 10.37 16.06
C LEU A 856 -22.25 11.60 16.95
N LEU A 857 -21.19 11.59 17.77
CA LEU A 857 -20.72 12.75 18.52
C LEU A 857 -19.28 13.08 18.09
N GLY A 858 -19.08 14.28 17.56
CA GLY A 858 -17.77 14.77 17.13
C GLY A 858 -17.35 16.01 17.91
N LEU A 859 -16.17 15.99 18.50
CA LEU A 859 -15.60 17.08 19.29
C LEU A 859 -14.28 17.51 18.66
N PHE A 860 -14.19 18.75 18.19
CA PHE A 860 -13.07 19.25 17.41
C PHE A 860 -12.54 20.57 17.99
N LYS A 861 -11.23 20.69 18.19
CA LYS A 861 -10.58 21.95 18.61
C LYS A 861 -11.15 22.56 19.91
N LEU A 862 -11.53 21.73 20.88
CA LEU A 862 -12.11 22.20 22.15
C LEU A 862 -11.03 22.43 23.20
N CYS A 863 -10.44 23.62 23.20
CA CYS A 863 -9.21 23.93 23.93
C CYS A 863 -9.33 23.81 25.45
N ASN A 864 -10.51 24.06 26.03
CA ASN A 864 -10.74 24.04 27.48
C ASN A 864 -11.43 22.76 27.98
N LEU A 865 -11.76 21.83 27.08
CA LEU A 865 -12.47 20.60 27.44
C LEU A 865 -11.57 19.73 28.32
N LYS A 866 -11.94 19.56 29.60
CA LYS A 866 -11.17 18.75 30.56
C LYS A 866 -11.59 17.28 30.53
N GLN A 867 -12.88 17.03 30.31
CA GLN A 867 -13.51 15.71 30.27
C GLN A 867 -14.65 15.70 29.24
N VAL A 868 -14.91 14.56 28.62
CA VAL A 868 -15.97 14.44 27.59
C VAL A 868 -17.37 14.39 28.23
N TRP A 869 -17.51 13.79 29.42
CA TRP A 869 -18.74 13.75 30.22
C TRP A 869 -18.43 13.64 31.74
N LYS A 870 -19.48 13.77 32.57
CA LYS A 870 -19.42 13.68 34.03
C LYS A 870 -20.32 12.55 34.56
N ASP A 871 -19.87 11.85 35.59
CA ASP A 871 -20.63 10.78 36.25
C ASP A 871 -21.91 11.30 36.90
N GLY A 872 -22.98 10.52 36.76
CA GLY A 872 -24.32 10.85 37.26
C GLY A 872 -25.17 11.72 36.35
N SER A 873 -24.65 12.11 35.17
CA SER A 873 -25.37 13.00 34.26
C SER A 873 -26.38 12.31 33.34
N LEU A 874 -27.37 13.09 32.86
CA LEU A 874 -28.34 12.66 31.81
C LEU A 874 -27.66 12.10 30.55
N MET A 875 -26.38 12.39 30.35
CA MET A 875 -25.55 11.90 29.25
C MET A 875 -25.33 10.39 29.24
N VAL A 876 -25.41 9.71 30.39
CA VAL A 876 -25.22 8.26 30.44
C VAL A 876 -26.21 7.53 29.52
N GLU A 877 -27.43 8.06 29.38
CA GLU A 877 -28.44 7.46 28.49
C GLU A 877 -28.16 7.73 27.01
N ILE A 878 -27.65 8.92 26.69
CA ILE A 878 -27.27 9.30 25.31
C ILE A 878 -26.02 8.54 24.86
N LEU A 879 -25.05 8.31 25.75
CA LEU A 879 -23.81 7.59 25.42
C LEU A 879 -24.05 6.11 25.10
N LYS A 880 -25.13 5.49 25.62
CA LYS A 880 -25.48 4.08 25.31
C LYS A 880 -25.69 3.84 23.82
N GLN A 881 -26.24 4.81 23.10
CA GLN A 881 -26.65 4.68 21.69
C GLN A 881 -25.64 5.24 20.69
N ILE A 882 -24.60 5.96 21.14
CA ILE A 882 -23.54 6.48 20.26
C ILE A 882 -22.80 5.32 19.59
N GLU A 883 -22.69 5.39 18.27
CA GLU A 883 -21.96 4.44 17.43
C GLU A 883 -20.57 4.93 17.07
N VAL A 884 -20.41 6.26 16.92
CA VAL A 884 -19.16 6.90 16.49
C VAL A 884 -18.83 8.07 17.42
N LEU A 885 -17.64 8.04 18.01
CA LEU A 885 -17.10 9.12 18.83
C LEU A 885 -15.78 9.63 18.24
N TRP A 886 -15.74 10.91 17.88
CA TRP A 886 -14.55 11.60 17.38
C TRP A 886 -14.11 12.68 18.36
N VAL A 887 -12.83 12.68 18.74
CA VAL A 887 -12.21 13.68 19.63
C VAL A 887 -10.90 14.14 19.00
N VAL A 888 -10.87 15.34 18.44
CA VAL A 888 -9.75 15.82 17.63
C VAL A 888 -9.32 17.21 18.11
N GLU A 889 -8.01 17.44 18.23
CA GLU A 889 -7.43 18.74 18.61
C GLU A 889 -7.95 19.30 19.96
N CYS A 890 -8.31 18.43 20.92
CA CYS A 890 -8.76 18.85 22.26
C CYS A 890 -7.57 18.94 23.23
N MET A 891 -6.95 20.11 23.32
CA MET A 891 -5.61 20.28 23.92
C MET A 891 -5.55 20.08 25.44
N SER A 892 -6.61 20.44 26.19
CA SER A 892 -6.67 20.30 27.66
C SER A 892 -7.30 18.99 28.14
N LEU A 893 -7.70 18.11 27.22
CA LEU A 893 -8.37 16.86 27.56
C LEU A 893 -7.37 15.89 28.19
N LEU A 894 -7.63 15.46 29.43
CA LEU A 894 -6.73 14.57 30.17
C LEU A 894 -7.07 13.08 29.96
N ILE A 895 -8.36 12.78 29.83
CA ILE A 895 -8.89 11.41 29.68
C ILE A 895 -10.17 11.44 28.84
N VAL A 896 -10.33 10.46 27.94
CA VAL A 896 -11.55 10.33 27.12
C VAL A 896 -12.63 9.57 27.88
N LEU A 897 -12.25 8.46 28.52
CA LEU A 897 -13.12 7.52 29.22
C LEU A 897 -12.78 7.48 30.73
N PRO A 898 -13.25 8.45 31.53
CA PRO A 898 -12.89 8.54 32.96
C PRO A 898 -13.56 7.49 33.86
N SER A 899 -14.70 6.93 33.43
CA SER A 899 -15.55 6.08 34.27
C SER A 899 -16.23 4.96 33.47
N PRO A 900 -16.68 3.86 34.12
CA PRO A 900 -17.41 2.77 33.49
C PRO A 900 -18.76 3.24 32.95
N THR A 901 -18.76 3.63 31.68
CA THR A 901 -19.96 4.06 30.96
C THR A 901 -20.44 2.93 30.06
N SER A 902 -21.73 2.59 30.08
CA SER A 902 -22.31 1.49 29.29
C SER A 902 -22.48 1.86 27.82
N PHE A 903 -21.40 1.96 27.03
CA PHE A 903 -21.52 2.08 25.57
C PHE A 903 -22.11 0.78 24.99
N GLN A 904 -23.39 0.79 24.60
CA GLN A 904 -24.05 -0.40 24.04
C GLN A 904 -23.87 -0.54 22.53
N ARG A 905 -23.47 0.54 21.83
CA ARG A 905 -23.41 0.57 20.36
C ARG A 905 -22.11 1.15 19.79
N LEU A 906 -21.16 1.57 20.61
CA LEU A 906 -19.95 2.23 20.13
C LEU A 906 -19.10 1.25 19.29
N THR A 907 -18.95 1.56 18.01
CA THR A 907 -18.18 0.75 17.04
C THR A 907 -16.90 1.45 16.62
N HIS A 908 -16.88 2.79 16.58
CA HIS A 908 -15.73 3.57 16.12
C HIS A 908 -15.34 4.64 17.13
N LEU A 909 -14.09 4.61 17.57
CA LEU A 909 -13.48 5.65 18.42
C LEU A 909 -12.23 6.21 17.73
N ARG A 910 -12.23 7.53 17.48
CA ARG A 910 -11.07 8.24 16.91
C ARG A 910 -10.65 9.36 17.85
N VAL A 911 -9.40 9.33 18.28
CA VAL A 911 -8.76 10.39 19.06
C VAL A 911 -7.52 10.87 18.33
N GLN A 912 -7.40 12.17 18.05
CA GLN A 912 -6.29 12.70 17.26
C GLN A 912 -5.83 14.09 17.72
N ASP A 913 -4.54 14.37 17.66
CA ASP A 913 -3.95 15.71 17.90
C ASP A 913 -4.32 16.29 19.29
N CYS A 914 -4.62 15.43 20.27
CA CYS A 914 -4.95 15.83 21.65
C CYS A 914 -3.67 15.80 22.49
N VAL A 915 -2.94 16.91 22.55
CA VAL A 915 -1.57 16.95 23.11
C VAL A 915 -1.53 16.70 24.62
N GLY A 916 -2.53 17.17 25.38
CA GLY A 916 -2.62 16.97 26.84
C GLY A 916 -3.15 15.60 27.28
N LEU A 917 -3.55 14.74 26.35
CA LEU A 917 -4.16 13.45 26.65
C LEU A 917 -3.12 12.45 27.16
N ALA A 918 -3.16 12.14 28.45
CA ALA A 918 -2.24 11.20 29.08
C ALA A 918 -2.65 9.74 28.83
N HIS A 919 -3.96 9.47 28.86
CA HIS A 919 -4.52 8.12 28.76
C HIS A 919 -5.87 8.14 28.04
N MET A 920 -6.24 7.05 27.35
CA MET A 920 -7.56 6.95 26.73
C MET A 920 -8.64 6.73 27.80
N GLY A 921 -8.42 5.79 28.73
CA GLY A 921 -9.39 5.43 29.76
C GLY A 921 -8.86 4.51 30.84
N THR A 922 -9.63 4.33 31.91
CA THR A 922 -9.33 3.38 32.97
C THR A 922 -9.69 1.93 32.60
N SER A 923 -9.15 0.95 33.34
CA SER A 923 -9.44 -0.47 33.18
C SER A 923 -10.94 -0.78 33.24
N SER A 924 -11.68 -0.23 34.20
CA SER A 924 -13.14 -0.42 34.24
C SER A 924 -13.86 0.29 33.10
N ALA A 925 -13.37 1.45 32.65
CA ALA A 925 -14.02 2.22 31.60
C ALA A 925 -13.95 1.55 30.22
N VAL A 926 -12.83 0.91 29.89
CA VAL A 926 -12.65 0.28 28.57
C VAL A 926 -13.35 -1.09 28.46
N THR A 927 -13.68 -1.74 29.57
CA THR A 927 -14.38 -3.05 29.56
C THR A 927 -15.78 -2.98 28.94
N SER A 928 -16.40 -1.80 28.89
CA SER A 928 -17.70 -1.61 28.24
C SER A 928 -17.62 -1.54 26.71
N LEU A 929 -16.42 -1.45 26.12
CA LEU A 929 -16.20 -1.26 24.68
C LEU A 929 -16.28 -2.56 23.86
N VAL A 930 -17.24 -3.43 24.21
CA VAL A 930 -17.36 -4.78 23.63
C VAL A 930 -17.75 -4.79 22.16
N HIS A 931 -18.40 -3.73 21.66
CA HIS A 931 -18.83 -3.58 20.27
C HIS A 931 -17.86 -2.80 19.39
N LEU A 932 -16.73 -2.34 19.95
CA LEU A 932 -15.76 -1.52 19.23
C LEU A 932 -15.11 -2.34 18.10
N THR A 933 -15.21 -1.86 16.86
CA THR A 933 -14.63 -2.48 15.65
C THR A 933 -13.37 -1.76 15.17
N SER A 934 -13.27 -0.45 15.42
CA SER A 934 -12.12 0.37 15.02
C SER A 934 -11.72 1.36 16.12
N LEU A 935 -10.43 1.34 16.47
CA LEU A 935 -9.79 2.29 17.37
C LEU A 935 -8.63 3.01 16.67
N TYR A 936 -8.67 4.34 16.63
CA TYR A 936 -7.59 5.17 16.11
C TYR A 936 -7.13 6.17 17.18
N LEU A 937 -5.83 6.15 17.48
CA LEU A 937 -5.15 7.11 18.36
C LEU A 937 -3.98 7.72 17.59
N GLY A 938 -4.02 9.04 17.35
CA GLY A 938 -3.06 9.74 16.49
C GLY A 938 -2.49 11.02 17.13
N ASN A 939 -1.18 11.26 17.01
CA ASN A 939 -0.55 12.56 17.35
C ASN A 939 -0.82 13.08 18.78
N CYS A 940 -1.06 12.20 19.77
CA CYS A 940 -1.24 12.56 21.18
C CYS A 940 0.10 12.54 21.92
N GLY A 941 0.74 13.71 22.06
CA GLY A 941 2.11 13.85 22.56
C GLY A 941 2.34 13.43 24.02
N ALA A 942 1.37 13.65 24.92
CA ALA A 942 1.48 13.29 26.33
C ALA A 942 1.05 11.84 26.65
N MET A 943 0.60 11.07 25.65
CA MET A 943 0.05 9.73 25.90
C MET A 943 1.16 8.75 26.27
N GLU A 944 1.20 8.33 27.54
CA GLU A 944 2.19 7.36 28.04
C GLU A 944 1.67 5.92 27.90
N THR A 945 0.37 5.72 28.15
CA THR A 945 -0.31 4.42 28.07
C THR A 945 -1.74 4.60 27.59
N VAL A 946 -2.29 3.61 26.86
CA VAL A 946 -3.68 3.68 26.36
C VAL A 946 -4.67 3.40 27.49
N VAL A 947 -4.44 2.33 28.26
CA VAL A 947 -5.31 1.90 29.37
C VAL A 947 -4.58 1.98 30.71
N THR A 948 -5.16 2.70 31.67
CA THR A 948 -4.64 2.86 33.05
C THR A 948 -5.41 2.08 34.10
N ASN A 949 -4.76 1.81 35.23
CA ASN A 949 -5.36 1.12 36.35
C ASN A 949 -6.18 2.09 37.23
N ASP A 950 -7.41 1.72 37.57
CA ASP A 950 -8.29 2.46 38.51
C ASP A 950 -8.36 1.84 39.92
N GLY A 951 -7.53 0.83 40.21
CA GLY A 951 -7.43 0.23 41.55
C GLY A 951 -8.42 -0.90 41.80
N ASN A 952 -9.29 -1.21 40.84
CA ASN A 952 -10.05 -2.46 40.82
C ASN A 952 -9.13 -3.60 40.33
N GLY A 953 -9.24 -4.79 40.95
CA GLY A 953 -8.33 -5.92 40.71
C GLY A 953 -8.19 -6.33 39.23
N ALA A 954 -7.11 -7.03 38.89
CA ALA A 954 -6.78 -7.46 37.54
C ALA A 954 -7.83 -8.43 36.95
N GLU A 955 -8.86 -7.89 36.32
CA GLU A 955 -9.77 -8.62 35.43
C GLU A 955 -9.20 -8.68 33.99
N ASP A 956 -9.58 -9.71 33.24
CA ASP A 956 -9.22 -9.84 31.83
C ASP A 956 -9.97 -8.76 31.00
N ILE A 957 -9.24 -7.96 30.23
CA ILE A 957 -9.81 -6.90 29.39
C ILE A 957 -10.04 -7.47 27.99
N SER A 958 -11.29 -7.39 27.49
CA SER A 958 -11.65 -7.96 26.19
C SER A 958 -12.21 -6.92 25.22
N PHE A 959 -11.69 -6.95 23.99
CA PHE A 959 -12.19 -6.25 22.81
C PHE A 959 -12.58 -7.28 21.75
N PRO A 960 -13.72 -7.98 21.90
CA PRO A 960 -14.02 -9.17 21.10
C PRO A 960 -14.26 -8.84 19.61
N ASN A 961 -14.77 -7.65 19.30
CA ASN A 961 -15.13 -7.24 17.94
C ASN A 961 -14.13 -6.29 17.28
N LEU A 962 -13.02 -5.93 17.95
CA LEU A 962 -12.06 -4.97 17.43
C LEU A 962 -11.31 -5.59 16.25
N GLN A 963 -11.48 -5.03 15.06
CA GLN A 963 -10.87 -5.49 13.81
C GLN A 963 -9.65 -4.67 13.43
N LYS A 964 -9.66 -3.37 13.75
CA LYS A 964 -8.63 -2.41 13.35
C LYS A 964 -8.16 -1.58 14.54
N LEU A 965 -6.86 -1.61 14.80
CA LEU A 965 -6.19 -0.75 15.77
C LEU A 965 -5.10 0.08 15.07
N ILE A 966 -5.19 1.41 15.16
CA ILE A 966 -4.16 2.32 14.64
C ILE A 966 -3.61 3.18 15.78
N LEU A 967 -2.29 3.13 15.94
CA LEU A 967 -1.50 4.00 16.80
C LEU A 967 -0.52 4.74 15.89
N ASP A 968 -0.63 6.07 15.78
CA ASP A 968 0.20 6.85 14.85
C ASP A 968 0.71 8.12 15.51
N GLY A 969 2.02 8.38 15.46
CA GLY A 969 2.59 9.63 15.97
C GLY A 969 2.44 9.81 17.49
N LEU A 970 2.66 8.75 18.28
CA LEU A 970 2.57 8.79 19.75
C LEU A 970 3.99 8.73 20.37
N PRO A 971 4.69 9.87 20.53
CA PRO A 971 6.11 9.90 20.91
C PRO A 971 6.40 9.48 22.35
N SER A 972 5.42 9.57 23.24
CA SER A 972 5.55 9.21 24.66
C SER A 972 5.03 7.83 25.02
N LEU A 973 4.39 7.13 24.08
CA LEU A 973 3.71 5.87 24.36
C LEU A 973 4.72 4.75 24.62
N GLU A 974 4.71 4.21 25.84
CA GLU A 974 5.62 3.11 26.22
C GLU A 974 4.98 1.74 26.01
N SER A 975 3.67 1.62 26.23
CA SER A 975 2.88 0.40 26.02
C SER A 975 1.38 0.71 25.90
N PHE A 976 0.60 -0.22 25.34
CA PHE A 976 -0.87 -0.14 25.33
C PHE A 976 -1.44 -0.16 26.76
N SER A 977 -0.86 -0.97 27.65
CA SER A 977 -1.15 -0.92 29.08
C SER A 977 0.03 -1.43 29.92
N PRO A 978 0.36 -0.75 31.04
CA PRO A 978 1.42 -1.19 31.94
C PRO A 978 0.96 -2.32 32.87
N MET A 979 -0.35 -2.63 32.88
CA MET A 979 -0.95 -3.62 33.77
C MET A 979 -0.56 -5.05 33.35
N ASN A 980 -0.39 -5.92 34.35
CA ASN A 980 -0.20 -7.36 34.13
C ASN A 980 -1.55 -8.09 34.06
N CYS A 981 -2.41 -7.67 33.14
CA CYS A 981 -3.74 -8.25 32.89
C CYS A 981 -3.81 -8.87 31.49
N THR A 982 -4.70 -9.85 31.27
CA THR A 982 -4.86 -10.47 29.96
C THR A 982 -5.66 -9.55 29.03
N PHE A 983 -5.15 -9.28 27.84
CA PHE A 983 -5.88 -8.61 26.78
C PHE A 983 -6.38 -9.61 25.73
N ILE A 984 -7.68 -9.59 25.45
CA ILE A 984 -8.35 -10.52 24.53
C ILE A 984 -8.91 -9.78 23.32
N PHE A 985 -8.36 -10.04 22.13
CA PHE A 985 -8.70 -9.43 20.85
C PHE A 985 -9.11 -10.51 19.83
N LEU A 986 -10.36 -10.98 19.88
CA LEU A 986 -10.79 -12.15 19.09
C LEU A 986 -10.89 -11.86 17.58
N SER A 987 -11.25 -10.64 17.18
CA SER A 987 -11.51 -10.29 15.77
C SER A 987 -10.43 -9.39 15.15
N LEU A 988 -9.30 -9.19 15.83
CA LEU A 988 -8.30 -8.21 15.42
C LEU A 988 -7.51 -8.72 14.22
N GLU A 989 -7.75 -8.11 13.06
CA GLU A 989 -7.14 -8.48 11.79
C GLU A 989 -5.91 -7.62 11.48
N ARG A 990 -5.94 -6.33 11.86
CA ARG A 990 -4.95 -5.35 11.44
C ARG A 990 -4.54 -4.43 12.56
N ILE A 991 -3.24 -4.33 12.78
CA ILE A 991 -2.63 -3.33 13.65
C ILE A 991 -1.66 -2.49 12.84
N VAL A 992 -1.76 -1.17 13.01
CA VAL A 992 -0.81 -0.19 12.46
C VAL A 992 -0.21 0.58 13.62
N VAL A 993 1.12 0.53 13.77
CA VAL A 993 1.84 1.32 14.79
C VAL A 993 2.94 2.13 14.10
N MET A 994 2.70 3.41 13.86
CA MET A 994 3.62 4.28 13.13
C MET A 994 4.14 5.40 14.05
N LYS A 995 5.41 5.79 13.90
CA LYS A 995 5.98 6.95 14.61
C LYS A 995 5.78 6.91 16.14
N CYS A 996 5.90 5.74 16.76
CA CYS A 996 5.80 5.50 18.22
C CYS A 996 7.15 5.02 18.81
N PRO A 997 8.19 5.88 18.89
CA PRO A 997 9.57 5.47 19.14
C PRO A 997 9.87 4.87 20.52
N LYS A 998 9.03 5.10 21.53
CA LYS A 998 9.22 4.55 22.89
C LYS A 998 8.53 3.21 23.12
N MET A 999 7.69 2.78 22.18
CA MET A 999 6.87 1.58 22.34
C MET A 999 7.70 0.34 22.04
N ASN A 1000 8.21 -0.31 23.08
CA ASN A 1000 9.01 -1.53 22.96
C ASN A 1000 8.18 -2.80 23.17
N ILE A 1001 7.01 -2.69 23.80
CA ILE A 1001 6.08 -3.80 24.06
C ILE A 1001 4.65 -3.31 23.87
N PHE A 1002 3.75 -4.20 23.49
CA PHE A 1002 2.32 -3.92 23.46
C PHE A 1002 1.73 -3.89 24.87
N CYS A 1003 1.89 -4.94 25.68
CA CYS A 1003 1.47 -4.95 27.08
C CYS A 1003 2.32 -5.90 27.94
N ASN A 1004 2.28 -5.70 29.26
CA ASN A 1004 3.01 -6.56 30.22
C ASN A 1004 2.35 -7.92 30.48
N GLY A 1005 1.03 -8.00 30.37
CA GLY A 1005 0.27 -9.25 30.55
C GLY A 1005 0.16 -10.12 29.29
N ALA A 1006 -0.69 -11.16 29.38
CA ALA A 1006 -0.90 -12.11 28.28
C ALA A 1006 -1.80 -11.53 27.16
N LEU A 1007 -1.52 -11.88 25.90
CA LEU A 1007 -2.29 -11.46 24.73
C LEU A 1007 -2.99 -12.66 24.06
N ARG A 1008 -4.25 -12.49 23.68
CA ARG A 1008 -4.99 -13.44 22.84
C ARG A 1008 -5.46 -12.77 21.56
N THR A 1009 -4.75 -12.98 20.46
CA THR A 1009 -5.02 -12.39 19.14
C THR A 1009 -5.11 -13.49 18.05
N PRO A 1010 -6.14 -14.36 18.07
CA PRO A 1010 -6.17 -15.57 17.23
C PRO A 1010 -6.26 -15.30 15.72
N ASN A 1011 -6.76 -14.12 15.31
CA ASN A 1011 -6.97 -13.75 13.91
C ASN A 1011 -5.95 -12.71 13.39
N LEU A 1012 -4.95 -12.35 14.20
CA LEU A 1012 -3.94 -11.37 13.82
C LEU A 1012 -2.82 -12.05 13.04
N ASP A 1013 -2.67 -11.73 11.75
CA ASP A 1013 -1.63 -12.26 10.88
C ASP A 1013 -0.74 -11.17 10.25
N LYS A 1014 -1.06 -9.88 10.50
CA LYS A 1014 -0.48 -8.72 9.80
C LYS A 1014 -0.33 -7.50 10.70
N VAL A 1015 0.90 -7.02 10.85
CA VAL A 1015 1.25 -5.75 11.52
C VAL A 1015 2.05 -4.85 10.57
N LEU A 1016 1.71 -3.56 10.53
CA LEU A 1016 2.41 -2.55 9.72
C LEU A 1016 3.01 -1.46 10.63
N LEU A 1017 4.30 -1.15 10.46
CA LEU A 1017 5.03 -0.20 11.32
C LEU A 1017 5.61 1.03 10.61
N SER A 1018 5.75 1.00 9.27
CA SER A 1018 6.24 2.14 8.48
C SER A 1018 5.58 2.19 7.10
N ASN A 1019 5.42 3.41 6.54
CA ASN A 1019 4.90 3.62 5.19
C ASN A 1019 5.97 3.42 4.09
N GLU A 1020 7.25 3.23 4.46
CA GLU A 1020 8.35 3.23 3.50
C GLU A 1020 8.62 1.86 2.87
N ASP A 1021 8.15 0.77 3.49
CA ASP A 1021 8.51 -0.60 3.06
C ASP A 1021 7.36 -1.42 2.47
N ASP A 1022 6.08 -1.04 2.64
CA ASP A 1022 4.89 -1.85 2.27
C ASP A 1022 4.94 -3.34 2.75
N GLU A 1023 5.90 -3.71 3.61
CA GLU A 1023 6.14 -5.06 4.12
C GLU A 1023 5.37 -5.28 5.43
N TRP A 1024 4.32 -6.10 5.36
CA TRP A 1024 3.61 -6.61 6.53
C TRP A 1024 4.47 -7.65 7.25
N ARG A 1025 4.61 -7.53 8.57
CA ARG A 1025 5.44 -8.42 9.39
C ARG A 1025 4.63 -9.03 10.53
N TRP A 1026 4.92 -10.28 10.86
CA TRP A 1026 4.29 -11.01 11.96
C TRP A 1026 5.23 -12.10 12.47
N GLU A 1027 5.61 -12.01 13.74
CA GLU A 1027 6.53 -12.94 14.42
C GLU A 1027 5.78 -13.91 15.35
N GLY A 1028 4.49 -14.17 15.07
CA GLY A 1028 3.63 -15.08 15.85
C GLY A 1028 3.10 -14.51 17.18
N ASP A 1029 3.76 -13.49 17.73
CA ASP A 1029 3.37 -12.77 18.94
C ASP A 1029 3.50 -11.26 18.73
N LEU A 1030 2.48 -10.49 19.14
CA LEU A 1030 2.43 -9.03 18.91
C LEU A 1030 3.51 -8.29 19.71
N ASN A 1031 3.76 -8.70 20.95
CA ASN A 1031 4.82 -8.14 21.77
C ASN A 1031 6.20 -8.36 21.13
N THR A 1032 6.43 -9.56 20.59
CA THR A 1032 7.69 -9.92 19.91
C THR A 1032 7.82 -9.19 18.57
N THR A 1033 6.74 -9.07 17.81
CA THR A 1033 6.70 -8.34 16.52
C THR A 1033 7.06 -6.85 16.71
N ILE A 1034 6.56 -6.20 17.77
CA ILE A 1034 6.95 -4.81 18.08
C ILE A 1034 8.43 -4.73 18.47
N ARG A 1035 8.93 -5.64 19.33
CA ARG A 1035 10.33 -5.66 19.77
C ARG A 1035 11.34 -5.87 18.64
N THR A 1036 11.07 -6.78 17.70
CA THR A 1036 12.00 -7.11 16.61
C THR A 1036 12.12 -5.99 15.58
N LEU A 1037 11.19 -5.04 15.59
CA LEU A 1037 11.11 -3.94 14.62
C LEU A 1037 11.42 -2.58 15.25
N SER A 1038 11.42 -2.47 16.58
CA SER A 1038 11.94 -1.31 17.33
C SER A 1038 13.45 -1.36 17.58
N ALA A 1039 14.11 -2.49 17.24
CA ALA A 1039 15.56 -2.72 17.35
C ALA A 1039 16.26 -2.47 16.01
#